data_AF-A0A7J6P517-F1
#
_entry.id   AF-A0A7J6P517-F1
#
_cell.length_a   1.000
_cell.length_b   1.000
_cell.length_c   1.000
_cell.angle_alpha   90.00
_cell.angle_beta   90.00
_cell.angle_gamma   90.00
#
_symmetry.space_group_name_H-M   'P 1'
#
loop_
_entity.id
_entity.type
_entity.pdbx_description
1 polymer ?
#
loop_
_entity_poly.entity_id
_entity_poly.type
_entity_poly.pdbx_seq_one_letter_code
_entity_poly.pdbx_strand_id
1 'polypeptide(L)'
;MAAAAAGKKAAYVTDDILVLGRKERVTRLRAKLSDILGQGDNAFAQVSQYFYELIWSVLRGRPGATLEEQPCVEVLKDMGFTRAHQEALLDHLFIACHYEPCSKAALSLVRGLQRGGVVSLATTLGNMEPHMGVPAEIVSPEVFRRKIMQARTKQLYSVNKYNTFRECSEGYAAAIETVWSVSSRRSKEDALKCGEELKKIVAHYQLCPTRVCAMVVDTVQWWFAQAMRRYWFGRKSDRAAKGEAELPSSARFAEVLEWYLEILRDYHHTQLLSVLKFYLCCYNKIPLLVHSDNPPISVLDIVPPADLHAPQPARSGGGGQHSKRSDGTASESHSTNPADSNSASAIRLARSNVLYEFAGVLMILLRGGLLSPTELGEELWEYMYTYPRVDPDPVITKLESEALDCYKAVINSHTAIIIGGSGEDQDQKMQEAIDALSEYRDIPTCLLQAALDAGDVTLAKHIVRRLQLSRPALLSTVRQGLTDELAWLLCTNVDPRSRRHKARLALHPLRHYFEPGPPEGPLLEEGSDALWLIEMLGSQLCHDAACLAICWQRAGDALAATGCRSERLDSLVARVLLPALSCAAGSNGANPWLATIAWESYLKGRPVEDRYHIYALWDQVGRSDPTDLSQFPLQLVHAKVRKDTKSLLKRIVKDAQQSEDKLARYSPYAWTKLALMNPLPCAEYVVHNLTERSNSNLIGPYIDVTGRSGDMTCDTVGYEILCEATNPRLTRAVGFLNKESAVIEGWIQNLSEFAGRFYRKHSHIDMRGLLKVIRVCLRPPNPRTSSDEE
;
A
#
# COMPACT_ATOMS: atom_id res chain seq x y z
N MET A 1 64.05 5.11 -14.71
CA MET A 1 64.18 5.42 -16.15
C MET A 1 64.29 6.94 -16.36
N ALA A 2 65.37 7.58 -15.88
CA ALA A 2 65.50 9.04 -15.85
C ALA A 2 66.77 9.54 -16.57
N ALA A 3 67.26 8.82 -17.57
CA ALA A 3 68.52 9.14 -18.27
C ALA A 3 68.45 8.95 -19.80
N ALA A 4 67.30 9.19 -20.44
CA ALA A 4 67.14 8.99 -21.89
C ALA A 4 66.29 10.07 -22.59
N ALA A 5 66.41 11.35 -22.18
CA ALA A 5 65.67 12.44 -22.84
C ALA A 5 66.50 13.72 -23.08
N ALA A 6 67.83 13.61 -23.15
CA ALA A 6 68.65 14.67 -23.74
C ALA A 6 68.73 14.40 -25.26
N GLY A 7 67.90 15.07 -26.06
CA GLY A 7 68.08 15.01 -27.52
C GLY A 7 66.88 15.17 -28.44
N LYS A 8 65.74 15.75 -28.03
CA LYS A 8 64.75 16.30 -28.98
C LYS A 8 64.27 17.65 -28.48
N LYS A 9 64.71 18.75 -29.13
CA LYS A 9 64.00 20.03 -29.01
C LYS A 9 62.55 19.76 -29.43
N ALA A 10 61.58 20.10 -28.58
CA ALA A 10 60.17 20.06 -28.98
C ALA A 10 60.02 20.93 -30.23
N ALA A 11 59.61 20.34 -31.35
CA ALA A 11 59.33 21.09 -32.57
C ALA A 11 57.98 21.78 -32.37
N TYR A 12 58.02 23.08 -32.07
CA TYR A 12 56.81 23.88 -31.92
C TYR A 12 56.27 24.28 -33.29
N VAL A 13 54.95 24.45 -33.39
CA VAL A 13 54.29 24.82 -34.65
C VAL A 13 54.77 26.19 -35.15
N THR A 14 55.28 27.04 -34.24
CA THR A 14 55.72 28.41 -34.50
C THR A 14 57.24 28.59 -34.74
N ASP A 15 58.07 27.54 -34.58
CA ASP A 15 59.54 27.67 -34.54
C ASP A 15 60.15 28.25 -35.83
N ASP A 16 59.65 27.86 -37.00
CA ASP A 16 60.21 28.27 -38.31
C ASP A 16 59.90 29.74 -38.66
N ILE A 17 58.92 30.34 -37.99
CA ILE A 17 58.31 31.62 -38.36
C ILE A 17 58.74 32.75 -37.42
N LEU A 18 59.02 32.42 -36.16
CA LEU A 18 59.39 33.40 -35.13
C LEU A 18 60.75 34.07 -35.35
N VAL A 19 61.61 33.53 -36.24
CA VAL A 19 62.92 34.10 -36.61
C VAL A 19 62.80 35.21 -37.67
N LEU A 20 61.64 35.34 -38.33
CA LEU A 20 61.42 36.30 -39.42
C LEU A 20 61.15 37.73 -38.92
N GLY A 21 61.33 38.72 -39.81
CA GLY A 21 61.05 40.13 -39.52
C GLY A 21 59.58 40.42 -39.20
N ARG A 22 59.29 41.48 -38.43
CA ARG A 22 57.97 41.76 -37.82
C ARG A 22 56.77 41.62 -38.77
N LYS A 23 56.82 42.22 -39.97
CA LYS A 23 55.72 42.18 -40.94
C LYS A 23 55.53 40.78 -41.54
N GLU A 24 56.63 40.12 -41.90
CA GLU A 24 56.60 38.79 -42.52
C GLU A 24 56.15 37.71 -41.52
N ARG A 25 56.53 37.87 -40.24
CA ARG A 25 56.12 37.02 -39.12
C ARG A 25 54.61 37.03 -38.91
N VAL A 26 53.97 38.21 -38.83
CA VAL A 26 52.51 38.32 -38.64
C VAL A 26 51.75 37.70 -39.82
N THR A 27 52.18 37.97 -41.06
CA THR A 27 51.52 37.44 -42.26
C THR A 27 51.60 35.91 -42.32
N ARG A 28 52.77 35.31 -42.05
CA ARG A 28 52.93 33.85 -42.08
C ARG A 28 52.24 33.14 -40.91
N LEU A 29 52.28 33.73 -39.70
CA LEU A 29 51.55 33.19 -38.55
C LEU A 29 50.03 33.22 -38.77
N ARG A 30 49.52 34.28 -39.41
CA ARG A 30 48.10 34.40 -39.75
C ARG A 30 47.68 33.41 -40.83
N ALA A 31 48.49 33.24 -41.89
CA ALA A 31 48.23 32.25 -42.94
C ALA A 31 48.17 30.84 -42.37
N LYS A 32 49.14 30.47 -41.53
CA LYS A 32 49.18 29.14 -40.90
C LYS A 32 47.97 28.87 -39.99
N LEU A 33 47.55 29.87 -39.21
CA LEU A 33 46.35 29.74 -38.39
C LEU A 33 45.07 29.64 -39.25
N SER A 34 45.00 30.36 -40.36
CA SER A 34 43.90 30.25 -41.32
C SER A 34 43.83 28.85 -41.95
N ASP A 35 44.98 28.26 -42.30
CA ASP A 35 45.05 26.91 -42.85
C ASP A 35 44.60 25.85 -41.84
N ILE A 36 44.97 26.02 -40.56
CA ILE A 36 44.55 25.11 -39.48
C ILE A 36 43.04 25.24 -39.23
N LEU A 37 42.50 26.47 -39.21
CA LEU A 37 41.06 26.70 -39.05
C LEU A 37 40.25 26.16 -40.23
N GLY A 38 40.80 26.16 -41.44
CA GLY A 38 40.18 25.60 -42.64
C GLY A 38 40.00 24.07 -42.61
N GLN A 39 40.66 23.36 -41.69
CA GLN A 39 40.56 21.90 -41.53
C GLN A 39 39.34 21.45 -40.68
N GLY A 40 38.52 22.39 -40.18
CA GLY A 40 37.31 22.10 -39.41
C GLY A 40 37.57 21.59 -37.99
N ASP A 41 36.56 20.96 -37.36
CA ASP A 41 36.57 20.60 -35.93
C ASP A 41 37.71 19.63 -35.53
N ASN A 42 38.20 18.82 -36.47
CA ASN A 42 39.32 17.89 -36.23
C ASN A 42 40.65 18.59 -35.94
N ALA A 43 40.76 19.90 -36.22
CA ALA A 43 41.96 20.70 -35.97
C ALA A 43 41.93 21.49 -34.66
N PHE A 44 40.86 21.39 -33.84
CA PHE A 44 40.72 22.14 -32.59
C PHE A 44 41.92 21.96 -31.63
N ALA A 45 42.47 20.74 -31.53
CA ALA A 45 43.66 20.47 -30.71
C ALA A 45 44.90 21.23 -31.21
N GLN A 46 45.05 21.37 -32.53
CA GLN A 46 46.16 22.11 -33.15
C GLN A 46 45.98 23.62 -32.98
N VAL A 47 44.74 24.13 -33.08
CA VAL A 47 44.41 25.53 -32.77
C VAL A 47 44.69 25.86 -31.31
N SER A 48 44.30 24.97 -30.40
CA SER A 48 44.55 25.06 -28.95
C SER A 48 46.05 25.08 -28.63
N GLN A 49 46.84 24.20 -29.26
CA GLN A 49 48.30 24.22 -29.16
C GLN A 49 48.90 25.53 -29.71
N TYR A 50 48.36 26.05 -30.81
CA TYR A 50 48.82 27.30 -31.41
C TYR A 50 48.56 28.51 -30.50
N PHE A 51 47.40 28.55 -29.83
CA PHE A 51 47.10 29.56 -28.81
C PHE A 51 48.05 29.51 -27.64
N TYR A 52 48.30 28.31 -27.09
CA TYR A 52 49.30 28.11 -26.04
C TYR A 52 50.66 28.67 -26.44
N GLU A 53 51.15 28.32 -27.64
CA GLU A 53 52.45 28.78 -28.14
C GLU A 53 52.53 30.29 -28.32
N LEU A 54 51.49 30.93 -28.87
CA LEU A 54 51.41 32.38 -29.06
C LEU A 54 51.40 33.13 -27.72
N ILE A 55 50.54 32.70 -26.78
CA ILE A 55 50.40 33.33 -25.45
C ILE A 55 51.73 33.27 -24.70
N TRP A 56 52.35 32.09 -24.61
CA TRP A 56 53.63 31.95 -23.88
C TRP A 56 54.79 32.69 -24.54
N SER A 57 54.76 32.88 -25.87
CA SER A 57 55.75 33.68 -26.60
C SER A 57 55.67 35.18 -26.27
N VAL A 58 54.48 35.67 -25.88
CA VAL A 58 54.27 37.04 -25.40
C VAL A 58 54.68 37.18 -23.93
N LEU A 59 54.34 36.21 -23.09
CA LEU A 59 54.50 36.32 -21.62
C LEU A 59 55.95 36.16 -21.14
N ARG A 60 56.65 35.12 -21.60
CA ARG A 60 58.02 34.83 -21.14
C ARG A 60 59.11 35.28 -22.12
N GLY A 61 58.76 35.43 -23.40
CA GLY A 61 59.74 35.54 -24.47
C GLY A 61 60.57 34.26 -24.62
N ARG A 62 60.97 33.91 -25.84
CA ARG A 62 61.94 32.83 -26.07
C ARG A 62 63.33 33.43 -26.30
N PRO A 63 64.43 32.79 -25.88
CA PRO A 63 65.77 33.26 -26.22
C PRO A 63 65.95 33.29 -27.75
N GLY A 64 66.02 34.50 -28.32
CA GLY A 64 66.14 34.75 -29.76
C GLY A 64 64.84 35.12 -30.50
N ALA A 65 63.66 35.02 -29.87
CA ALA A 65 62.41 35.47 -30.48
C ALA A 65 61.36 35.87 -29.41
N THR A 66 61.16 37.18 -29.25
CA THR A 66 60.07 37.77 -28.46
C THR A 66 58.94 38.22 -29.40
N LEU A 67 57.70 37.92 -29.04
CA LEU A 67 56.52 38.46 -29.72
C LEU A 67 55.91 39.55 -28.83
N GLU A 68 55.79 40.76 -29.35
CA GLU A 68 55.05 41.83 -28.66
C GLU A 68 53.55 41.54 -28.68
N GLU A 69 52.81 42.10 -27.72
CA GLU A 69 51.36 41.90 -27.58
C GLU A 69 50.57 42.33 -28.82
N GLN A 70 50.93 43.46 -29.42
CA GLN A 70 50.21 44.04 -30.56
C GLN A 70 50.28 43.14 -31.81
N PRO A 71 51.45 42.61 -32.22
CA PRO A 71 51.55 41.54 -33.22
C PRO A 71 50.71 40.29 -32.91
N CYS A 72 50.63 39.86 -31.65
CA CYS A 72 49.81 38.70 -31.27
C CYS A 72 48.31 38.97 -31.48
N VAL A 73 47.84 40.17 -31.12
CA VAL A 73 46.46 40.60 -31.36
C VAL A 73 46.17 40.71 -32.85
N GLU A 74 47.10 41.22 -33.66
CA GLU A 74 46.98 41.33 -35.11
C GLU A 74 46.90 39.96 -35.83
N VAL A 75 47.60 38.94 -35.30
CA VAL A 75 47.51 37.56 -35.82
C VAL A 75 46.14 36.96 -35.55
N LEU A 76 45.54 37.24 -34.40
CA LEU A 76 44.28 36.62 -33.94
C LEU A 76 43.03 37.40 -34.37
N LYS A 77 43.17 38.68 -34.72
CA LYS A 77 42.07 39.56 -35.10
C LYS A 77 41.43 39.15 -36.44
N ASP A 78 40.10 39.16 -36.49
CA ASP A 78 39.28 38.87 -37.68
C ASP A 78 39.45 37.44 -38.26
N MET A 79 39.82 36.46 -37.41
CA MET A 79 40.05 35.06 -37.82
C MET A 79 38.79 34.17 -37.74
N GLY A 80 37.61 34.72 -37.43
CA GLY A 80 36.34 33.97 -37.43
C GLY A 80 36.20 32.90 -36.34
N PHE A 81 36.78 33.13 -35.15
CA PHE A 81 36.73 32.16 -34.05
C PHE A 81 35.30 31.86 -33.57
N THR A 82 35.00 30.56 -33.41
CA THR A 82 33.78 30.11 -32.71
C THR A 82 33.90 30.36 -31.20
N ARG A 83 32.77 30.25 -30.48
CA ARG A 83 32.74 30.37 -29.02
C ARG A 83 33.72 29.42 -28.32
N ALA A 84 33.81 28.17 -28.77
CA ALA A 84 34.73 27.17 -28.22
C ALA A 84 36.21 27.57 -28.39
N HIS A 85 36.57 28.20 -29.51
CA HIS A 85 37.92 28.72 -29.72
C HIS A 85 38.24 29.90 -28.79
N GLN A 86 37.28 30.80 -28.57
CA GLN A 86 37.44 31.91 -27.61
C GLN A 86 37.57 31.41 -26.17
N GLU A 87 36.81 30.37 -25.80
CA GLU A 87 36.89 29.72 -24.50
C GLU A 87 38.26 29.04 -24.31
N ALA A 88 38.74 28.24 -25.28
CA ALA A 88 40.06 27.62 -25.21
C ALA A 88 41.22 28.63 -25.15
N LEU A 89 41.12 29.75 -25.89
CA LEU A 89 42.11 30.84 -25.81
C LEU A 89 42.15 31.44 -24.40
N LEU A 90 40.99 31.65 -23.79
CA LEU A 90 40.87 32.12 -22.41
C LEU A 90 41.34 31.09 -21.38
N ASP A 91 41.12 29.79 -21.61
CA ASP A 91 41.61 28.73 -20.73
C ASP A 91 43.14 28.66 -20.73
N HIS A 92 43.78 28.81 -21.90
CA HIS A 92 45.24 28.91 -21.98
C HIS A 92 45.78 30.17 -21.31
N LEU A 93 45.08 31.31 -21.45
CA LEU A 93 45.39 32.53 -20.71
C LEU A 93 45.20 32.35 -19.21
N PHE A 94 44.14 31.65 -18.78
CA PHE A 94 43.86 31.34 -17.38
C PHE A 94 45.00 30.51 -16.78
N ILE A 95 45.39 29.43 -17.46
CA ILE A 95 46.51 28.58 -17.05
C ILE A 95 47.80 29.42 -16.98
N ALA A 96 48.08 30.24 -17.99
CA ALA A 96 49.28 31.07 -18.01
C ALA A 96 49.30 32.11 -16.87
N CYS A 97 48.17 32.75 -16.58
CA CYS A 97 48.01 33.70 -15.47
C CYS A 97 48.10 33.01 -14.11
N HIS A 98 47.81 31.70 -14.01
CA HIS A 98 47.98 30.93 -12.78
C HIS A 98 49.47 30.76 -12.43
N TYR A 99 50.29 30.49 -13.45
CA TYR A 99 51.74 30.30 -13.29
C TYR A 99 52.51 31.63 -13.16
N GLU A 100 52.03 32.72 -13.77
CA GLU A 100 52.57 34.07 -13.62
C GLU A 100 51.48 35.10 -13.27
N PRO A 101 51.09 35.17 -11.98
CA PRO A 101 50.09 36.12 -11.52
C PRO A 101 50.54 37.57 -11.76
N CYS A 102 49.66 38.40 -12.32
CA CYS A 102 49.86 39.85 -12.46
C CYS A 102 51.03 40.32 -13.36
N SER A 103 51.47 39.53 -14.35
CA SER A 103 52.41 40.04 -15.37
C SER A 103 51.76 41.19 -16.16
N LYS A 104 52.44 42.35 -16.25
CA LYS A 104 51.97 43.50 -17.05
C LYS A 104 51.66 43.10 -18.50
N ALA A 105 52.42 42.12 -19.03
CA ALA A 105 52.24 41.60 -20.37
C ALA A 105 50.94 40.78 -20.53
N ALA A 106 50.58 39.96 -19.55
CA ALA A 106 49.34 39.19 -19.56
C ALA A 106 48.10 40.10 -19.54
N LEU A 107 48.14 41.12 -18.67
CA LEU A 107 47.05 42.07 -18.53
C LEU A 107 46.85 42.93 -19.77
N SER A 108 47.95 43.34 -20.41
CA SER A 108 47.90 44.14 -21.61
C SER A 108 47.52 43.31 -22.86
N LEU A 109 47.92 42.03 -22.92
CA LEU A 109 47.45 41.07 -23.92
C LEU A 109 45.93 40.83 -23.83
N VAL A 110 45.38 40.57 -22.63
CA VAL A 110 43.92 40.39 -22.43
C VAL A 110 43.15 41.63 -22.88
N ARG A 111 43.63 42.83 -22.52
CA ARG A 111 43.06 44.12 -22.99
C ARG A 111 43.14 44.26 -24.51
N GLY A 112 44.27 43.87 -25.10
CA GLY A 112 44.50 43.90 -26.54
C GLY A 112 43.55 42.97 -27.30
N LEU A 113 43.37 41.75 -26.83
CA LEU A 113 42.47 40.76 -27.43
C LEU A 113 41.00 41.19 -27.36
N GLN A 114 40.59 41.81 -26.24
CA GLN A 114 39.25 42.34 -26.09
C GLN A 114 39.01 43.58 -26.99
N ARG A 115 39.94 44.55 -27.01
CA ARG A 115 39.86 45.73 -27.91
C ARG A 115 39.92 45.35 -29.38
N GLY A 116 40.66 44.30 -29.70
CA GLY A 116 40.76 43.72 -31.04
C GLY A 116 39.53 42.93 -31.47
N GLY A 117 38.54 42.72 -30.59
CA GLY A 117 37.32 41.95 -30.89
C GLY A 117 37.55 40.44 -30.98
N VAL A 118 38.70 39.93 -30.53
CA VAL A 118 39.05 38.50 -30.58
C VAL A 118 38.25 37.69 -29.56
N VAL A 119 38.00 38.29 -28.38
CA VAL A 119 37.22 37.70 -27.29
C VAL A 119 36.15 38.68 -26.82
N SER A 120 34.93 38.20 -26.59
CA SER A 120 33.83 39.04 -26.11
C SER A 120 33.96 39.37 -24.62
N LEU A 121 33.47 40.55 -24.20
CA LEU A 121 33.42 40.93 -22.77
C LEU A 121 32.65 39.90 -21.93
N ALA A 122 31.58 39.31 -22.48
CA ALA A 122 30.79 38.29 -21.79
C ALA A 122 31.59 37.00 -21.56
N THR A 123 32.35 36.54 -22.56
CA THR A 123 33.20 35.34 -22.47
C THR A 123 34.34 35.56 -21.47
N THR A 124 34.99 36.74 -21.50
CA THR A 124 36.05 37.10 -20.55
C THR A 124 35.55 37.14 -19.11
N LEU A 125 34.34 37.66 -18.86
CA LEU A 125 33.72 37.71 -17.52
C LEU A 125 33.30 36.33 -16.99
N GLY A 126 32.98 35.40 -17.89
CA GLY A 126 32.62 34.02 -17.57
C GLY A 126 33.82 33.17 -17.13
N ASN A 127 34.98 33.35 -17.79
CA ASN A 127 36.10 32.43 -17.65
C ASN A 127 37.28 32.97 -16.82
N MET A 128 37.36 34.28 -16.54
CA MET A 128 38.45 34.87 -15.74
C MET A 128 38.03 35.06 -14.28
N GLU A 129 38.89 34.63 -13.35
CA GLU A 129 38.63 34.72 -11.91
C GLU A 129 39.29 35.94 -11.22
N PRO A 130 38.67 36.54 -10.18
CA PRO A 130 39.19 37.71 -9.47
C PRO A 130 40.57 37.53 -8.81
N HIS A 131 40.88 36.31 -8.37
CA HIS A 131 42.14 36.01 -7.67
C HIS A 131 43.35 35.96 -8.62
N MET A 132 43.11 36.06 -9.93
CA MET A 132 44.12 35.98 -11.01
C MET A 132 44.69 37.35 -11.40
N GLY A 133 44.43 38.40 -10.60
CA GLY A 133 44.96 39.75 -10.83
C GLY A 133 44.24 40.58 -11.90
N VAL A 134 43.00 40.21 -12.26
CA VAL A 134 42.20 40.96 -13.25
C VAL A 134 41.94 42.40 -12.75
N PRO A 135 42.36 43.44 -13.49
CA PRO A 135 42.15 44.83 -13.09
C PRO A 135 40.67 45.15 -12.92
N ALA A 136 40.34 45.90 -11.86
CA ALA A 136 38.98 46.37 -11.56
C ALA A 136 38.34 47.25 -12.67
N GLU A 137 39.10 47.58 -13.72
CA GLU A 137 38.68 48.36 -14.89
C GLU A 137 38.04 47.49 -15.99
N ILE A 138 38.18 46.16 -15.93
CA ILE A 138 37.66 45.21 -16.95
C ILE A 138 36.32 44.59 -16.51
N VAL A 139 36.06 44.57 -15.21
CA VAL A 139 34.85 44.00 -14.58
C VAL A 139 34.21 45.06 -13.70
N SER A 140 32.87 45.17 -13.66
CA SER A 140 32.25 46.19 -12.80
C SER A 140 32.68 46.02 -11.33
N PRO A 141 33.02 47.11 -10.61
CA PRO A 141 33.54 47.05 -9.23
C PRO A 141 32.62 46.33 -8.23
N GLU A 142 31.32 46.26 -8.52
CA GLU A 142 30.31 45.58 -7.70
C GLU A 142 30.31 44.06 -7.90
N VAL A 143 30.42 43.59 -9.15
CA VAL A 143 30.48 42.15 -9.47
C VAL A 143 31.78 41.54 -8.93
N PHE A 144 32.87 42.28 -9.03
CA PHE A 144 34.17 41.88 -8.50
C PHE A 144 34.16 41.76 -6.97
N ARG A 145 33.60 42.77 -6.26
CA ARG A 145 33.42 42.71 -4.80
C ARG A 145 32.53 41.54 -4.38
N ARG A 146 31.42 41.30 -5.09
CA ARG A 146 30.52 40.17 -4.80
C ARG A 146 31.21 38.83 -4.96
N LYS A 147 31.96 38.61 -6.04
CA LYS A 147 32.71 37.36 -6.28
C LYS A 147 33.81 37.14 -5.22
N ILE A 148 34.52 38.20 -4.82
CA ILE A 148 35.52 38.13 -3.73
C ILE A 148 34.86 37.79 -2.39
N MET A 149 33.74 38.43 -2.06
CA MET A 149 33.01 38.12 -0.83
C MET A 149 32.49 36.68 -0.86
N GLN A 150 31.94 36.19 -1.97
CA GLN A 150 31.52 34.80 -2.11
C GLN A 150 32.69 33.82 -1.95
N ALA A 151 33.85 34.10 -2.54
CA ALA A 151 35.03 33.26 -2.40
C ALA A 151 35.57 33.24 -0.95
N ARG A 152 35.68 34.41 -0.30
CA ARG A 152 36.10 34.52 1.10
C ARG A 152 35.10 33.86 2.05
N THR A 153 33.80 34.10 1.85
CA THR A 153 32.74 33.47 2.64
C THR A 153 32.77 31.95 2.49
N LYS A 154 32.95 31.44 1.26
CA LYS A 154 33.13 30.00 1.04
C LYS A 154 34.34 29.48 1.80
N GLN A 155 35.50 30.11 1.66
CA GLN A 155 36.73 29.68 2.34
C GLN A 155 36.64 29.71 3.87
N LEU A 156 35.93 30.69 4.45
CA LEU A 156 35.81 30.88 5.90
C LEU A 156 34.70 30.06 6.55
N TYR A 157 33.57 29.87 5.85
CA TYR A 157 32.35 29.31 6.45
C TYR A 157 31.94 27.96 5.86
N SER A 158 32.53 27.49 4.75
CA SER A 158 32.22 26.14 4.24
C SER A 158 33.02 25.09 5.01
N VAL A 159 32.31 24.21 5.72
CA VAL A 159 32.91 22.97 6.19
C VAL A 159 33.17 22.08 4.97
N ASN A 160 34.42 21.67 4.77
CA ASN A 160 34.78 20.68 3.76
C ASN A 160 34.24 19.32 4.18
N LYS A 161 32.95 19.06 3.92
CA LYS A 161 32.32 17.75 4.06
C LYS A 161 31.65 17.39 2.76
N TYR A 162 31.96 16.20 2.27
CA TYR A 162 31.38 15.70 1.03
C TYR A 162 30.03 15.05 1.33
N ASN A 163 28.95 15.60 0.81
CA ASN A 163 27.58 15.16 1.06
C ASN A 163 27.03 14.25 -0.06
N THR A 164 27.55 14.37 -1.28
CA THR A 164 27.06 13.61 -2.43
C THR A 164 28.04 12.51 -2.86
N PHE A 165 27.51 11.43 -3.44
CA PHE A 165 28.33 10.32 -3.94
C PHE A 165 29.34 10.76 -5.03
N ARG A 166 29.01 11.80 -5.80
CA ARG A 166 29.89 12.34 -6.85
C ARG A 166 31.07 13.14 -6.29
N GLU A 167 30.90 13.73 -5.11
CA GLU A 167 31.96 14.51 -4.46
C GLU A 167 33.08 13.64 -3.89
N CYS A 168 32.76 12.43 -3.41
CA CYS A 168 33.74 11.50 -2.86
C CYS A 168 33.34 10.03 -3.10
N SER A 169 33.45 9.57 -4.34
CA SER A 169 33.03 8.21 -4.73
C SER A 169 33.75 7.11 -3.96
N GLU A 170 35.07 7.26 -3.76
CA GLU A 170 35.90 6.29 -3.03
C GLU A 170 35.48 6.16 -1.56
N GLY A 171 35.33 7.30 -0.85
CA GLY A 171 34.96 7.29 0.55
C GLY A 171 33.57 6.70 0.78
N TYR A 172 32.60 7.04 -0.07
CA TYR A 172 31.27 6.45 0.02
C TYR A 172 31.24 4.96 -0.36
N ALA A 173 32.05 4.50 -1.33
CA ALA A 173 32.16 3.08 -1.64
C ALA A 173 32.71 2.29 -0.43
N ALA A 174 33.77 2.79 0.20
CA ALA A 174 34.33 2.19 1.41
C ALA A 174 33.33 2.16 2.57
N ALA A 175 32.55 3.23 2.74
CA ALA A 175 31.50 3.30 3.75
C ALA A 175 30.38 2.28 3.48
N ILE A 176 29.89 2.16 2.23
CA ILE A 176 28.87 1.17 1.84
C ILE A 176 29.37 -0.25 2.13
N GLU A 177 30.59 -0.58 1.72
CA GLU A 177 31.17 -1.90 1.93
C GLU A 177 31.27 -2.23 3.42
N THR A 178 31.72 -1.27 4.23
CA THR A 178 31.85 -1.43 5.68
C THR A 178 30.49 -1.69 6.32
N VAL A 179 29.47 -0.88 5.99
CA VAL A 179 28.09 -1.05 6.47
C VAL A 179 27.56 -2.42 6.05
N TRP A 180 27.72 -2.82 4.79
CA TRP A 180 27.26 -4.11 4.30
C TRP A 180 27.92 -5.29 5.02
N SER A 181 29.22 -5.17 5.31
CA SER A 181 30.01 -6.21 5.97
C SER A 181 29.51 -6.57 7.37
N VAL A 182 28.82 -5.67 8.05
CA VAL A 182 28.20 -5.89 9.38
C VAL A 182 27.36 -7.17 9.38
N SER A 183 26.54 -7.34 8.35
CA SER A 183 25.66 -8.50 8.23
C SER A 183 26.37 -9.84 8.00
N SER A 184 27.62 -9.78 7.51
CA SER A 184 28.47 -10.95 7.25
C SER A 184 29.28 -11.36 8.48
N ARG A 185 29.26 -10.56 9.56
CA ARG A 185 29.98 -10.87 10.81
C ARG A 185 29.31 -12.00 11.57
N ARG A 186 30.12 -12.75 12.33
CA ARG A 186 29.68 -13.92 13.10
C ARG A 186 29.39 -13.59 14.57
N SER A 187 29.79 -12.42 15.04
CA SER A 187 29.63 -12.00 16.43
C SER A 187 29.24 -10.52 16.50
N LYS A 188 28.53 -10.15 17.58
CA LYS A 188 28.20 -8.74 17.88
C LYS A 188 29.46 -7.88 17.98
N GLU A 189 30.50 -8.38 18.64
CA GLU A 189 31.76 -7.65 18.82
C GLU A 189 32.42 -7.30 17.48
N ASP A 190 32.45 -8.23 16.53
CA ASP A 190 33.03 -7.98 15.21
C ASP A 190 32.18 -7.02 14.36
N ALA A 191 30.86 -7.04 14.54
CA ALA A 191 29.95 -6.08 13.92
C ALA A 191 30.18 -4.65 14.47
N LEU A 192 30.38 -4.51 15.78
CA LEU A 192 30.65 -3.20 16.40
C LEU A 192 32.02 -2.64 15.99
N LYS A 193 33.02 -3.49 15.74
CA LYS A 193 34.30 -3.06 15.15
C LYS A 193 34.11 -2.40 13.78
N CYS A 194 33.15 -2.87 12.96
CA CYS A 194 32.82 -2.21 11.70
C CYS A 194 32.23 -0.81 11.91
N GLY A 195 31.47 -0.59 13.00
CA GLY A 195 31.01 0.75 13.39
C GLY A 195 32.19 1.69 13.70
N GLU A 196 33.20 1.20 14.41
CA GLU A 196 34.43 1.95 14.68
C GLU A 196 35.26 2.22 13.41
N GLU A 197 35.32 1.27 12.48
CA GLU A 197 35.93 1.46 11.16
C GLU A 197 35.17 2.50 10.34
N LEU A 198 33.84 2.48 10.37
CA LEU A 198 33.00 3.46 9.69
C LEU A 198 33.27 4.88 10.19
N LYS A 199 33.44 5.08 11.50
CA LYS A 199 33.84 6.37 12.09
C LYS A 199 35.19 6.85 11.53
N LYS A 200 36.17 5.95 11.39
CA LYS A 200 37.48 6.27 10.80
C LYS A 200 37.37 6.66 9.33
N ILE A 201 36.55 5.95 8.55
CA ILE A 201 36.30 6.24 7.13
C ILE A 201 35.64 7.62 6.97
N VAL A 202 34.60 7.90 7.78
CA VAL A 202 33.91 9.20 7.78
C VAL A 202 34.88 10.34 8.08
N ALA A 203 35.78 10.16 9.04
CA ALA A 203 36.79 11.15 9.38
C ALA A 203 37.87 11.31 8.29
N HIS A 204 38.39 10.21 7.74
CA HIS A 204 39.46 10.21 6.74
C HIS A 204 39.04 10.88 5.43
N TYR A 205 37.89 10.48 4.90
CA TYR A 205 37.36 11.01 3.64
C TYR A 205 36.49 12.26 3.82
N GLN A 206 36.35 12.78 5.06
CA GLN A 206 35.51 13.94 5.38
C GLN A 206 34.05 13.79 4.88
N LEU A 207 33.46 12.61 5.06
CA LEU A 207 32.10 12.32 4.61
C LEU A 207 31.07 13.03 5.50
N CYS A 208 29.89 13.31 4.94
CA CYS A 208 28.75 13.82 5.69
C CYS A 208 28.17 12.70 6.61
N PRO A 209 28.23 12.84 7.95
CA PRO A 209 27.72 11.81 8.86
C PRO A 209 26.23 11.54 8.68
N THR A 210 25.43 12.58 8.41
CA THR A 210 23.99 12.43 8.14
C THR A 210 23.71 11.58 6.90
N ARG A 211 24.56 11.67 5.86
CA ARG A 211 24.43 10.83 4.66
C ARG A 211 24.81 9.38 4.95
N VAL A 212 25.84 9.15 5.76
CA VAL A 212 26.22 7.80 6.19
C VAL A 212 25.16 7.19 7.12
N CYS A 213 24.56 7.97 8.02
CA CYS A 213 23.41 7.55 8.81
C CYS A 213 22.25 7.09 7.91
N ALA A 214 21.95 7.85 6.85
CA ALA A 214 20.94 7.48 5.87
C ALA A 214 21.27 6.13 5.19
N MET A 215 22.53 5.88 4.84
CA MET A 215 22.98 4.58 4.28
C MET A 215 22.79 3.41 5.25
N VAL A 216 23.00 3.62 6.56
CA VAL A 216 22.73 2.59 7.57
C VAL A 216 21.24 2.30 7.66
N VAL A 217 20.39 3.34 7.65
CA VAL A 217 18.92 3.19 7.61
C VAL A 217 18.46 2.45 6.35
N ASP A 218 19.02 2.78 5.18
CA ASP A 218 18.72 2.10 3.91
C ASP A 218 19.08 0.61 3.97
N THR A 219 20.20 0.29 4.62
CA THR A 219 20.64 -1.09 4.81
C THR A 219 19.69 -1.85 5.74
N VAL A 220 19.23 -1.22 6.82
CA VAL A 220 18.21 -1.79 7.71
C VAL A 220 16.90 -2.07 6.95
N GLN A 221 16.43 -1.11 6.15
CA GLN A 221 15.24 -1.28 5.32
C GLN A 221 15.41 -2.44 4.33
N TRP A 222 16.57 -2.54 3.68
CA TRP A 222 16.87 -3.63 2.76
C TRP A 222 16.84 -4.99 3.45
N TRP A 223 17.45 -5.10 4.64
CA TRP A 223 17.44 -6.34 5.43
C TRP A 223 16.02 -6.73 5.84
N PHE A 224 15.20 -5.77 6.24
CA PHE A 224 13.80 -5.99 6.55
C PHE A 224 13.02 -6.46 5.32
N ALA A 225 13.23 -5.84 4.17
CA ALA A 225 12.64 -6.23 2.90
C ALA A 225 12.99 -7.68 2.53
N GLN A 226 14.25 -8.12 2.73
CA GLN A 226 14.65 -9.50 2.44
C GLN A 226 13.99 -10.51 3.38
N ALA A 227 13.86 -10.18 4.67
CA ALA A 227 13.15 -11.01 5.63
C ALA A 227 11.65 -11.12 5.27
N MET A 228 11.02 -10.02 4.86
CA MET A 228 9.63 -10.00 4.40
C MET A 228 9.43 -10.81 3.12
N ARG A 229 10.35 -10.71 2.14
CA ARG A 229 10.31 -11.57 0.93
C ARG A 229 10.38 -13.05 1.27
N ARG A 230 11.15 -13.43 2.30
CA ARG A 230 11.19 -14.82 2.77
C ARG A 230 9.86 -15.24 3.37
N TYR A 231 9.26 -14.36 4.17
CA TYR A 231 7.97 -14.62 4.79
C TYR A 231 6.84 -14.76 3.75
N TRP A 232 6.78 -13.87 2.76
CA TRP A 232 5.74 -13.88 1.73
C TRP A 232 5.95 -14.96 0.65
N PHE A 233 7.20 -15.17 0.20
CA PHE A 233 7.50 -15.97 -1.00
C PHE A 233 8.42 -17.17 -0.75
N GLY A 234 8.96 -17.33 0.46
CA GLY A 234 10.01 -18.32 0.75
C GLY A 234 9.53 -19.77 0.76
N ARG A 235 9.40 -20.40 -0.40
CA ARG A 235 9.48 -21.86 -0.53
C ARG A 235 10.95 -22.23 -0.69
N LYS A 236 11.55 -22.85 0.33
CA LYS A 236 12.98 -23.25 0.35
C LYS A 236 13.38 -24.10 -0.88
N SER A 237 12.46 -24.86 -1.46
CA SER A 237 12.70 -25.74 -2.62
C SER A 237 12.98 -24.98 -3.91
N ASP A 238 12.33 -23.83 -4.12
CA ASP A 238 12.25 -23.23 -5.47
C ASP A 238 13.45 -22.31 -5.76
N ARG A 239 14.06 -21.71 -4.73
CA ARG A 239 15.26 -20.85 -4.87
C ARG A 239 16.56 -21.64 -4.92
N ALA A 240 16.64 -22.72 -4.13
CA ALA A 240 17.76 -23.66 -4.19
C ALA A 240 17.86 -24.32 -5.57
N ALA A 241 16.72 -24.62 -6.21
CA ALA A 241 16.66 -25.14 -7.58
C ALA A 241 17.12 -24.11 -8.63
N LYS A 242 17.04 -22.81 -8.35
CA LYS A 242 17.47 -21.71 -9.22
C LYS A 242 18.91 -21.22 -8.94
N GLY A 243 19.60 -21.78 -7.94
CA GLY A 243 20.95 -21.36 -7.56
C GLY A 243 21.02 -19.97 -6.91
N GLU A 244 19.89 -19.44 -6.42
CA GLU A 244 19.82 -18.15 -5.75
C GLU A 244 20.26 -18.24 -4.29
N ALA A 245 20.86 -17.16 -3.76
CA ALA A 245 21.29 -17.09 -2.36
C ALA A 245 20.11 -17.26 -1.39
N GLU A 246 20.32 -17.97 -0.27
CA GLU A 246 19.29 -18.14 0.74
C GLU A 246 18.94 -16.79 1.41
N LEU A 247 17.64 -16.46 1.43
CA LEU A 247 17.16 -15.30 2.18
C LEU A 247 17.34 -15.49 3.68
N PRO A 248 17.60 -14.42 4.45
CA PRO A 248 17.84 -14.51 5.89
C PRO A 248 16.61 -15.03 6.64
N SER A 249 16.82 -15.90 7.62
CA SER A 249 15.77 -16.30 8.57
C SER A 249 15.36 -15.12 9.45
N SER A 250 14.15 -15.14 10.00
CA SER A 250 13.68 -14.10 10.93
C SER A 250 14.60 -13.95 12.15
N ALA A 251 15.19 -15.06 12.62
CA ALA A 251 16.18 -15.06 13.70
C ALA A 251 17.49 -14.37 13.30
N ARG A 252 18.02 -14.67 12.10
CA ARG A 252 19.24 -14.01 11.61
C ARG A 252 18.98 -12.53 11.33
N PHE A 253 17.80 -12.20 10.82
CA PHE A 253 17.37 -10.83 10.63
C PHE A 253 17.35 -10.05 11.96
N ALA A 254 16.71 -10.59 12.99
CA ALA A 254 16.65 -9.96 14.31
C ALA A 254 18.04 -9.73 14.92
N GLU A 255 18.93 -10.72 14.82
CA GLU A 255 20.32 -10.61 15.31
C GLU A 255 21.11 -9.50 14.59
N VAL A 256 21.11 -9.49 13.26
CA VAL A 256 21.83 -8.50 12.44
C VAL A 256 21.24 -7.10 12.64
N LEU A 257 19.93 -7.02 12.81
CA LEU A 257 19.23 -5.76 13.04
C LEU A 257 19.72 -5.07 14.32
N GLU A 258 19.83 -5.79 15.42
CA GLU A 258 20.37 -5.25 16.68
C GLU A 258 21.76 -4.64 16.50
N TRP A 259 22.61 -5.23 15.65
CA TRP A 259 23.94 -4.68 15.39
C TRP A 259 23.89 -3.34 14.66
N TYR A 260 23.00 -3.19 13.67
CA TYR A 260 22.80 -1.91 13.00
C TYR A 260 22.19 -0.86 13.93
N LEU A 261 21.29 -1.25 14.83
CA LEU A 261 20.71 -0.34 15.82
C LEU A 261 21.77 0.20 16.78
N GLU A 262 22.72 -0.63 17.22
CA GLU A 262 23.87 -0.16 18.02
C GLU A 262 24.73 0.86 17.25
N ILE A 263 24.98 0.62 15.96
CA ILE A 263 25.72 1.59 15.12
C ILE A 263 24.93 2.91 15.00
N LEU A 264 23.60 2.85 14.87
CA LEU A 264 22.75 4.04 14.80
C LEU A 264 22.73 4.83 16.13
N ARG A 265 22.93 4.18 17.29
CA ARG A 265 22.99 4.87 18.60
C ARG A 265 24.19 5.83 18.73
N ASP A 266 25.25 5.63 17.93
CA ASP A 266 26.39 6.53 17.90
C ASP A 266 26.10 7.86 17.17
N TYR A 267 25.00 7.95 16.42
CA TYR A 267 24.60 9.17 15.73
C TYR A 267 23.76 10.07 16.64
N HIS A 268 23.87 11.37 16.43
CA HIS A 268 23.04 12.31 17.18
C HIS A 268 21.57 12.16 16.78
N HIS A 269 20.67 12.15 17.77
CA HIS A 269 19.24 11.92 17.57
C HIS A 269 18.60 12.80 16.48
N THR A 270 18.96 14.09 16.45
CA THR A 270 18.46 15.02 15.42
C THR A 270 18.90 14.67 14.00
N GLN A 271 20.04 13.98 13.81
CA GLN A 271 20.48 13.53 12.48
C GLN A 271 19.58 12.40 11.98
N LEU A 272 19.32 11.40 12.81
CA LEU A 272 18.39 10.31 12.48
C LEU A 272 17.01 10.86 12.17
N LEU A 273 16.49 11.75 13.02
CA LEU A 273 15.18 12.36 12.81
C LEU A 273 15.10 13.19 11.52
N SER A 274 16.18 13.89 11.16
CA SER A 274 16.27 14.63 9.89
C SER A 274 16.23 13.69 8.67
N VAL A 275 16.91 12.53 8.76
CA VAL A 275 16.87 11.49 7.72
C VAL A 275 15.44 10.95 7.58
N LEU A 276 14.77 10.61 8.68
CA LEU A 276 13.40 10.11 8.66
C LEU A 276 12.42 11.13 8.09
N LYS A 277 12.52 12.41 8.49
CA LYS A 277 11.71 13.51 7.93
C LYS A 277 11.94 13.68 6.42
N PHE A 278 13.19 13.54 5.96
CA PHE A 278 13.51 13.55 4.53
C PHE A 278 12.88 12.35 3.80
N TYR A 279 12.97 11.14 4.36
CA TYR A 279 12.37 9.95 3.77
C TYR A 279 10.86 10.03 3.68
N LEU A 280 10.18 10.51 4.72
CA LEU A 280 8.75 10.78 4.70
C LEU A 280 8.37 11.75 3.55
N CYS A 281 9.12 12.84 3.39
CA CYS A 281 8.95 13.76 2.26
C CYS A 281 9.15 13.07 0.89
N CYS A 282 10.10 12.13 0.78
CA CYS A 282 10.36 11.39 -0.46
C CYS A 282 9.25 10.38 -0.76
N TYR A 283 8.83 9.59 0.22
CA TYR A 283 7.77 8.59 0.07
C TYR A 283 6.43 9.23 -0.29
N ASN A 284 6.13 10.42 0.23
CA ASN A 284 4.95 11.18 -0.16
C ASN A 284 5.02 11.77 -1.59
N LYS A 285 6.23 11.90 -2.15
CA LYS A 285 6.47 12.36 -3.53
C LYS A 285 6.55 11.22 -4.54
N ILE A 286 6.59 9.95 -4.10
CA ILE A 286 6.44 8.81 -5.00
C ILE A 286 5.09 9.01 -5.70
N PRO A 287 5.07 9.28 -7.02
CA PRO A 287 3.95 9.95 -7.63
C PRO A 287 2.60 9.25 -7.38
N LEU A 288 1.58 10.07 -7.13
CA LEU A 288 0.16 9.73 -7.37
C LEU A 288 -0.15 9.44 -8.87
N LEU A 289 0.87 9.34 -9.72
CA LEU A 289 0.78 9.19 -11.18
C LEU A 289 0.59 7.71 -11.56
N VAL A 290 -0.68 7.29 -11.61
CA VAL A 290 -1.13 6.27 -12.56
C VAL A 290 -1.76 6.94 -13.80
N HIS A 291 -1.85 8.28 -13.82
CA HIS A 291 -2.36 9.07 -14.95
C HIS A 291 -1.43 10.24 -15.28
N SER A 292 -0.37 9.99 -16.05
CA SER A 292 0.20 10.98 -16.99
C SER A 292 1.29 10.32 -17.82
N ASP A 293 1.29 10.58 -19.12
CA ASP A 293 2.11 10.03 -20.21
C ASP A 293 3.63 10.30 -20.14
N ASN A 294 4.25 10.17 -18.96
CA ASN A 294 5.72 10.15 -18.83
C ASN A 294 6.18 8.79 -18.32
N PRO A 295 7.26 8.21 -18.88
CA PRO A 295 7.79 6.96 -18.38
C PRO A 295 8.19 7.16 -16.90
N PRO A 296 7.68 6.31 -15.98
CA PRO A 296 8.08 6.38 -14.59
C PRO A 296 9.59 6.17 -14.51
N ILE A 297 10.24 6.86 -13.56
CA ILE A 297 11.59 6.47 -13.10
C ILE A 297 11.54 4.96 -12.91
N SER A 298 12.36 4.26 -13.68
CA SER A 298 12.27 2.83 -13.78
C SER A 298 12.50 2.23 -12.40
N VAL A 299 11.58 1.37 -11.96
CA VAL A 299 11.80 0.51 -10.78
C VAL A 299 13.05 -0.38 -10.98
N LEU A 300 13.56 -0.51 -12.22
CA LEU A 300 14.85 -1.13 -12.54
C LEU A 300 16.06 -0.38 -11.94
N ASP A 301 15.91 0.90 -11.55
CA ASP A 301 16.99 1.66 -10.91
C ASP A 301 17.05 1.42 -9.38
N ILE A 302 16.06 0.73 -8.80
CA ILE A 302 15.97 0.45 -7.35
C ILE A 302 15.99 -1.06 -7.06
N VAL A 303 15.65 -1.92 -8.03
CA VAL A 303 15.66 -3.39 -7.87
C VAL A 303 16.30 -4.06 -9.09
N PRO A 304 17.29 -4.97 -8.93
CA PRO A 304 17.87 -5.68 -10.06
C PRO A 304 16.83 -6.57 -10.79
N PRO A 305 17.00 -6.81 -12.10
CA PRO A 305 16.04 -7.50 -12.94
C PRO A 305 16.12 -9.02 -12.74
N ALA A 306 15.15 -9.63 -12.07
CA ALA A 306 15.01 -11.10 -12.11
C ALA A 306 13.57 -11.61 -12.07
N ASP A 307 12.60 -10.90 -11.48
CA ASP A 307 11.31 -11.53 -11.13
C ASP A 307 10.08 -10.89 -11.80
N LEU A 308 10.11 -10.67 -13.12
CA LEU A 308 8.93 -10.30 -13.93
C LEU A 308 8.19 -11.53 -14.54
N HIS A 309 8.14 -12.65 -13.82
CA HIS A 309 7.33 -13.80 -14.23
C HIS A 309 6.40 -14.27 -13.11
N ALA A 310 5.13 -13.87 -13.21
CA ALA A 310 4.04 -14.51 -12.48
C ALA A 310 3.86 -15.97 -12.97
N PRO A 311 3.62 -16.95 -12.09
CA PRO A 311 3.33 -18.31 -12.51
C PRO A 311 1.93 -18.40 -13.11
N GLN A 312 1.81 -18.88 -14.35
CA GLN A 312 0.54 -19.39 -14.86
C GLN A 312 0.10 -20.61 -14.03
N PRO A 313 -1.21 -20.79 -13.76
CA PRO A 313 -1.68 -21.97 -13.06
C PRO A 313 -1.37 -23.23 -13.88
N ALA A 314 -0.67 -24.17 -13.23
CA ALA A 314 -0.32 -25.46 -13.81
C ALA A 314 -1.58 -26.20 -14.29
N ARG A 315 -1.76 -26.30 -15.61
CA ARG A 315 -2.66 -27.29 -16.20
C ARG A 315 -2.07 -28.67 -15.95
N SER A 316 -2.73 -29.46 -15.11
CA SER A 316 -2.50 -30.89 -15.00
C SER A 316 -2.75 -31.57 -16.35
N GLY A 317 -1.70 -32.09 -16.96
CA GLY A 317 -1.80 -32.96 -18.13
C GLY A 317 -2.32 -34.34 -17.73
N GLY A 318 -3.47 -34.72 -18.27
CA GLY A 318 -3.95 -36.10 -18.37
C GLY A 318 -4.71 -36.19 -19.69
N GLY A 319 -4.12 -36.88 -20.67
CA GLY A 319 -4.57 -36.90 -22.05
C GLY A 319 -5.82 -37.76 -22.29
N GLY A 320 -6.43 -37.56 -23.47
CA GLY A 320 -7.29 -38.57 -24.08
C GLY A 320 -8.51 -38.06 -24.85
N GLN A 321 -8.33 -37.92 -26.17
CA GLN A 321 -9.30 -38.18 -27.24
C GLN A 321 -10.18 -37.05 -27.83
N HIS A 322 -10.13 -37.06 -29.16
CA HIS A 322 -10.77 -36.25 -30.18
C HIS A 322 -12.30 -36.13 -30.10
N SER A 323 -12.81 -34.94 -30.49
CA SER A 323 -13.98 -34.82 -31.39
C SER A 323 -14.03 -33.41 -32.01
N LYS A 324 -14.72 -33.29 -33.14
CA LYS A 324 -14.64 -32.27 -34.20
C LYS A 324 -15.55 -31.05 -33.99
N ARG A 325 -15.15 -29.93 -34.61
CA ARG A 325 -15.92 -28.85 -35.29
C ARG A 325 -17.30 -28.42 -34.76
N SER A 326 -17.49 -27.11 -34.59
CA SER A 326 -18.22 -26.28 -35.59
C SER A 326 -18.21 -24.77 -35.23
N ASP A 327 -18.12 -23.94 -36.27
CA ASP A 327 -18.10 -22.48 -36.29
C ASP A 327 -19.32 -21.78 -35.66
N GLY A 328 -19.15 -20.53 -35.22
CA GLY A 328 -20.27 -19.65 -34.87
C GLY A 328 -19.92 -18.32 -34.19
N THR A 329 -19.72 -17.29 -35.03
CA THR A 329 -19.93 -15.84 -34.79
C THR A 329 -19.04 -15.09 -33.79
N ALA A 330 -18.14 -14.30 -34.37
CA ALA A 330 -17.41 -13.22 -33.72
C ALA A 330 -18.34 -12.07 -33.33
N SER A 331 -18.25 -11.64 -32.08
CA SER A 331 -18.59 -10.28 -31.66
C SER A 331 -17.29 -9.65 -31.13
N GLU A 332 -16.85 -8.60 -31.80
CA GLU A 332 -15.67 -7.82 -31.47
C GLU A 332 -15.92 -7.13 -30.12
N SER A 333 -15.17 -7.56 -29.09
CA SER A 333 -14.95 -6.76 -27.89
C SER A 333 -13.52 -6.25 -27.97
N HIS A 334 -13.36 -4.93 -27.81
CA HIS A 334 -12.06 -4.26 -27.75
C HIS A 334 -11.20 -4.90 -26.67
N SER A 335 -10.22 -5.71 -27.06
CA SER A 335 -9.22 -6.26 -26.16
C SER A 335 -8.24 -5.14 -25.78
N THR A 336 -8.30 -4.68 -24.54
CA THR A 336 -7.15 -4.04 -23.91
C THR A 336 -6.04 -5.09 -23.78
N ASN A 337 -4.82 -4.71 -24.19
CA ASN A 337 -3.66 -5.61 -24.16
C ASN A 337 -3.40 -6.12 -22.72
N PRO A 338 -3.33 -7.44 -22.47
CA PRO A 338 -3.04 -8.01 -21.15
C PRO A 338 -1.63 -7.68 -20.59
N ALA A 339 -0.78 -7.05 -21.39
CA ALA A 339 0.58 -6.66 -20.99
C ALA A 339 0.59 -5.38 -20.13
N ASP A 340 -0.35 -4.46 -20.34
CA ASP A 340 -0.39 -3.17 -19.64
C ASP A 340 -1.03 -3.27 -18.25
N SER A 341 -1.93 -4.23 -18.03
CA SER A 341 -2.53 -4.47 -16.71
C SER A 341 -1.57 -5.15 -15.72
N ASN A 342 -0.66 -5.99 -16.22
CA ASN A 342 0.36 -6.68 -15.42
C ASN A 342 1.49 -5.74 -14.96
N SER A 343 1.85 -4.73 -15.77
CA SER A 343 2.87 -3.74 -15.37
C SER A 343 2.32 -2.77 -14.33
N ALA A 344 1.09 -2.29 -14.50
CA ALA A 344 0.46 -1.37 -13.55
C ALA A 344 0.22 -2.02 -12.17
N SER A 345 -0.26 -3.27 -12.15
CA SER A 345 -0.45 -4.02 -10.89
C SER A 345 0.87 -4.36 -10.20
N ALA A 346 1.92 -4.72 -10.95
CA ALA A 346 3.26 -4.91 -10.40
C ALA A 346 3.86 -3.62 -9.81
N ILE A 347 3.66 -2.48 -10.47
CA ILE A 347 4.09 -1.16 -9.96
C ILE A 347 3.33 -0.80 -8.67
N ARG A 348 2.01 -1.02 -8.62
CA ARG A 348 1.20 -0.80 -7.41
C ARG A 348 1.68 -1.67 -6.25
N LEU A 349 1.95 -2.95 -6.50
CA LEU A 349 2.47 -3.87 -5.49
C LEU A 349 3.87 -3.47 -5.00
N ALA A 350 4.77 -3.08 -5.91
CA ALA A 350 6.10 -2.61 -5.55
C ALA A 350 6.04 -1.35 -4.68
N ARG A 351 5.18 -0.39 -5.01
CA ARG A 351 4.93 0.80 -4.18
C ARG A 351 4.43 0.42 -2.77
N SER A 352 3.44 -0.47 -2.70
CA SER A 352 2.88 -0.93 -1.41
C SER A 352 3.95 -1.56 -0.53
N ASN A 353 4.84 -2.37 -1.11
CA ASN A 353 5.91 -3.02 -0.37
C ASN A 353 6.90 -2.00 0.20
N VAL A 354 7.31 -1.00 -0.59
CA VAL A 354 8.25 0.02 -0.14
C VAL A 354 7.69 0.87 1.02
N LEU A 355 6.40 1.23 0.96
CA LEU A 355 5.73 1.96 2.05
C LEU A 355 5.65 1.11 3.32
N TYR A 356 5.32 -0.18 3.19
CA TYR A 356 5.31 -1.12 4.32
C TYR A 356 6.70 -1.37 4.89
N GLU A 357 7.73 -1.49 4.04
CA GLU A 357 9.12 -1.62 4.45
C GLU A 357 9.56 -0.44 5.31
N PHE A 358 9.23 0.79 4.89
CA PHE A 358 9.55 1.98 5.67
C PHE A 358 8.74 2.07 6.98
N ALA A 359 7.46 1.70 6.96
CA ALA A 359 6.65 1.58 8.18
C ALA A 359 7.26 0.56 9.16
N GLY A 360 7.79 -0.55 8.66
CA GLY A 360 8.52 -1.52 9.46
C GLY A 360 9.80 -0.96 10.06
N VAL A 361 10.54 -0.10 9.34
CA VAL A 361 11.71 0.62 9.89
C VAL A 361 11.28 1.51 11.07
N LEU A 362 10.17 2.24 10.96
CA LEU A 362 9.67 3.06 12.07
C LEU A 362 9.35 2.20 13.31
N MET A 363 8.72 1.04 13.13
CA MET A 363 8.46 0.08 14.22
C MET A 363 9.77 -0.44 14.83
N ILE A 364 10.74 -0.80 13.99
CA ILE A 364 12.05 -1.28 14.42
C ILE A 364 12.79 -0.25 15.26
N LEU A 365 12.81 1.01 14.82
CA LEU A 365 13.47 2.12 15.54
C LEU A 365 12.76 2.43 16.86
N LEU A 366 11.42 2.35 16.89
CA LEU A 366 10.61 2.49 18.10
C LEU A 366 10.98 1.41 19.13
N ARG A 367 11.04 0.14 18.70
CA ARG A 367 11.43 -0.99 19.58
C ARG A 367 12.88 -0.94 20.02
N GLY A 368 13.77 -0.41 19.19
CA GLY A 368 15.19 -0.23 19.46
C GLY A 368 15.52 0.95 20.39
N GLY A 369 14.53 1.76 20.76
CA GLY A 369 14.67 2.94 21.60
C GLY A 369 15.33 4.15 20.91
N LEU A 370 15.43 4.13 19.58
CA LEU A 370 15.96 5.22 18.76
C LEU A 370 14.88 6.23 18.34
N LEU A 371 13.62 5.86 18.48
CA LEU A 371 12.46 6.71 18.26
C LEU A 371 11.53 6.57 19.47
N SER A 372 11.01 7.68 19.99
CA SER A 372 10.00 7.65 21.05
C SER A 372 8.57 7.63 20.47
N PRO A 373 7.58 7.08 21.21
CA PRO A 373 6.18 7.16 20.81
C PRO A 373 5.69 8.60 20.60
N THR A 374 6.23 9.56 21.37
CA THR A 374 5.92 10.99 21.26
C THR A 374 6.45 11.60 19.97
N GLU A 375 7.65 11.23 19.52
CA GLU A 375 8.21 11.72 18.25
C GLU A 375 7.50 11.12 17.04
N LEU A 376 7.14 9.83 17.13
CA LEU A 376 6.31 9.20 16.10
C LEU A 376 4.94 9.86 16.02
N GLY A 377 4.34 10.14 17.18
CA GLY A 377 3.02 10.74 17.31
C GLY A 377 2.96 12.20 16.88
N GLU A 378 3.87 13.06 17.33
CA GLU A 378 3.77 14.51 17.08
C GLU A 378 4.68 14.97 15.94
N GLU A 379 5.97 14.64 15.98
CA GLU A 379 6.92 15.19 15.02
C GLU A 379 6.88 14.53 13.64
N LEU A 380 6.89 13.21 13.57
CA LEU A 380 6.90 12.48 12.30
C LEU A 380 5.50 12.41 11.67
N TRP A 381 4.44 12.47 12.47
CA TRP A 381 3.07 12.38 11.97
C TRP A 381 2.70 13.50 11.00
N GLU A 382 3.12 14.74 11.27
CA GLU A 382 2.92 15.87 10.36
C GLU A 382 3.58 15.62 8.99
N TYR A 383 4.74 14.97 8.98
CA TYR A 383 5.42 14.58 7.75
C TYR A 383 4.77 13.38 7.07
N MET A 384 4.12 12.48 7.80
CA MET A 384 3.38 11.35 7.24
C MET A 384 2.06 11.78 6.59
N TYR A 385 1.37 12.76 7.17
CA TYR A 385 -0.02 13.07 6.83
C TYR A 385 -0.19 14.39 6.06
N THR A 386 0.42 15.48 6.52
CA THR A 386 0.15 16.84 6.03
C THR A 386 1.10 17.31 4.93
N TYR A 387 2.36 16.87 4.91
CA TYR A 387 3.37 17.39 3.99
C TYR A 387 3.76 16.35 2.92
N PRO A 388 3.44 16.51 1.61
CA PRO A 388 2.97 17.69 0.87
C PRO A 388 1.59 17.46 0.22
N ARG A 389 0.58 16.98 0.97
CA ARG A 389 -0.76 16.79 0.38
C ARG A 389 -1.36 18.18 0.07
N VAL A 390 -1.61 18.46 -1.20
CA VAL A 390 -2.19 19.74 -1.68
C VAL A 390 -3.66 19.86 -1.28
N ASP A 391 -4.36 18.74 -1.14
CA ASP A 391 -5.75 18.71 -0.70
C ASP A 391 -5.87 18.41 0.81
N PRO A 392 -6.67 19.19 1.55
CA PRO A 392 -6.89 19.01 2.99
C PRO A 392 -7.81 17.83 3.31
N ASP A 393 -8.59 17.33 2.34
CA ASP A 393 -9.49 16.20 2.54
C ASP A 393 -8.73 14.86 2.46
N PRO A 394 -8.92 13.94 3.42
CA PRO A 394 -8.27 12.65 3.36
C PRO A 394 -8.76 11.90 2.13
N VAL A 395 -7.85 11.51 1.23
CA VAL A 395 -8.17 10.69 0.04
C VAL A 395 -9.00 9.46 0.42
N ILE A 396 -8.75 8.88 1.60
CA ILE A 396 -9.52 7.78 2.17
C ILE A 396 -11.00 8.16 2.35
N THR A 397 -11.30 9.32 2.95
CA THR A 397 -12.68 9.78 3.17
C THR A 397 -13.44 9.98 1.86
N LYS A 398 -12.75 10.48 0.82
CA LYS A 398 -13.33 10.59 -0.52
C LYS A 398 -13.65 9.20 -1.10
N LEU A 399 -12.70 8.27 -1.08
CA LEU A 399 -12.91 6.90 -1.55
C LEU A 399 -14.02 6.16 -0.77
N GLU A 400 -14.11 6.38 0.54
CA GLU A 400 -15.19 5.84 1.38
C GLU A 400 -16.56 6.40 0.96
N SER A 401 -16.64 7.70 0.66
CA SER A 401 -17.88 8.33 0.19
C SER A 401 -18.32 7.83 -1.19
N GLU A 402 -17.38 7.69 -2.12
CA GLU A 402 -17.63 7.14 -3.46
C GLU A 402 -18.13 5.68 -3.38
N ALA A 403 -17.48 4.85 -2.55
CA ALA A 403 -17.92 3.49 -2.32
C ALA A 403 -19.34 3.45 -1.73
N LEU A 404 -19.66 4.30 -0.76
CA LEU A 404 -20.99 4.38 -0.14
C LEU A 404 -22.09 4.69 -1.15
N ASP A 405 -21.84 5.63 -2.05
CA ASP A 405 -22.82 6.04 -3.05
C ASP A 405 -23.05 4.92 -4.08
N CYS A 406 -21.98 4.23 -4.50
CA CYS A 406 -22.12 3.02 -5.32
C CYS A 406 -22.93 1.92 -4.62
N TYR A 407 -22.72 1.70 -3.33
CA TYR A 407 -23.50 0.71 -2.57
C TYR A 407 -24.99 1.02 -2.53
N LYS A 408 -25.35 2.28 -2.23
CA LYS A 408 -26.75 2.71 -2.21
C LYS A 408 -27.41 2.49 -3.57
N ALA A 409 -26.71 2.78 -4.66
CA ALA A 409 -27.19 2.55 -6.01
C ALA A 409 -27.48 1.06 -6.27
N VAL A 410 -26.56 0.16 -5.89
CA VAL A 410 -26.74 -1.29 -6.07
C VAL A 410 -27.89 -1.83 -5.21
N ILE A 411 -27.98 -1.47 -3.93
CA ILE A 411 -29.08 -1.89 -3.05
C ILE A 411 -30.43 -1.45 -3.62
N ASN A 412 -30.54 -0.20 -4.08
CA ASN A 412 -31.74 0.31 -4.73
C ASN A 412 -32.09 -0.47 -6.01
N SER A 413 -31.08 -0.92 -6.77
CA SER A 413 -31.31 -1.74 -7.97
C SER A 413 -31.87 -3.13 -7.65
N HIS A 414 -31.49 -3.73 -6.52
CA HIS A 414 -32.00 -5.04 -6.08
C HIS A 414 -33.37 -4.96 -5.42
N THR A 415 -33.71 -3.83 -4.81
CA THR A 415 -35.03 -3.62 -4.16
C THR A 415 -36.09 -3.08 -5.13
N ALA A 416 -35.69 -2.31 -6.15
CA ALA A 416 -36.60 -1.76 -7.15
C ALA A 416 -37.14 -2.83 -8.12
N ILE A 417 -38.39 -2.64 -8.57
CA ILE A 417 -38.98 -3.40 -9.68
C ILE A 417 -38.46 -2.77 -10.97
N ILE A 418 -37.39 -3.31 -11.55
CA ILE A 418 -36.81 -2.79 -12.79
C ILE A 418 -37.79 -3.00 -13.95
N ILE A 419 -38.43 -1.92 -14.41
CA ILE A 419 -39.19 -1.87 -15.67
C ILE A 419 -38.28 -1.27 -16.72
N GLY A 420 -37.49 -2.12 -17.39
CA GLY A 420 -36.66 -1.74 -18.54
C GLY A 420 -35.41 -0.90 -18.20
N GLY A 421 -34.30 -1.19 -18.87
CA GLY A 421 -33.11 -0.33 -18.84
C GLY A 421 -31.80 -1.10 -18.98
N SER A 422 -31.19 -1.01 -20.15
CA SER A 422 -29.77 -1.30 -20.43
C SER A 422 -28.89 -0.18 -19.88
N GLY A 423 -28.81 -0.05 -18.55
CA GLY A 423 -27.85 0.82 -17.88
C GLY A 423 -26.54 0.09 -17.58
N GLU A 424 -25.45 0.84 -17.41
CA GLU A 424 -24.16 0.32 -16.96
C GLU A 424 -24.30 -0.58 -15.73
N ASP A 425 -23.47 -1.62 -15.65
CA ASP A 425 -23.50 -2.61 -14.57
C ASP A 425 -23.09 -1.95 -13.23
N GLN A 426 -24.09 -1.64 -12.40
CA GLN A 426 -23.89 -0.99 -11.09
C GLN A 426 -23.05 -1.88 -10.16
N ASP A 427 -23.14 -3.21 -10.28
CA ASP A 427 -22.30 -4.14 -9.51
C ASP A 427 -20.82 -3.97 -9.89
N GLN A 428 -20.50 -3.73 -11.17
CA GLN A 428 -19.13 -3.51 -11.64
C GLN A 428 -18.55 -2.19 -11.11
N LYS A 429 -19.30 -1.09 -11.17
CA LYS A 429 -18.86 0.20 -10.62
C LYS A 429 -18.62 0.15 -9.11
N MET A 430 -19.50 -0.55 -8.39
CA MET A 430 -19.33 -0.82 -6.97
C MET A 430 -18.04 -1.61 -6.72
N GLN A 431 -17.77 -2.67 -7.49
CA GLN A 431 -16.56 -3.46 -7.34
C GLN A 431 -15.29 -2.62 -7.60
N GLU A 432 -15.29 -1.76 -8.62
CA GLU A 432 -14.18 -0.86 -8.90
C GLU A 432 -13.92 0.14 -7.76
N ALA A 433 -14.97 0.72 -7.18
CA ALA A 433 -14.84 1.60 -6.02
C ALA A 433 -14.30 0.87 -4.78
N ILE A 434 -14.73 -0.38 -4.55
CA ILE A 434 -14.22 -1.24 -3.48
C ILE A 434 -12.75 -1.55 -3.70
N ASP A 435 -12.39 -1.95 -4.91
CA ASP A 435 -11.03 -2.33 -5.25
C ASP A 435 -10.10 -1.14 -5.07
N ALA A 436 -10.50 0.05 -5.54
CA ALA A 436 -9.77 1.30 -5.34
C ALA A 436 -9.56 1.65 -3.86
N LEU A 437 -10.61 1.53 -3.03
CA LEU A 437 -10.49 1.73 -1.58
C LEU A 437 -9.60 0.66 -0.95
N SER A 438 -9.80 -0.61 -1.30
CA SER A 438 -9.10 -1.74 -0.71
C SER A 438 -7.60 -1.73 -1.02
N GLU A 439 -7.22 -1.27 -2.22
CA GLU A 439 -5.83 -1.13 -2.70
C GLU A 439 -5.16 0.15 -2.19
N TYR A 440 -5.89 1.09 -1.58
CA TYR A 440 -5.31 2.34 -1.09
C TYR A 440 -4.25 2.08 -0.01
N ARG A 441 -3.07 2.68 -0.18
CA ARG A 441 -1.95 2.60 0.77
C ARG A 441 -1.26 3.94 0.91
N ASP A 442 -0.97 4.28 2.15
CA ASP A 442 -0.12 5.38 2.56
C ASP A 442 0.72 4.98 3.78
N ILE A 443 1.63 5.85 4.21
CA ILE A 443 2.53 5.53 5.32
C ILE A 443 1.76 5.27 6.63
N PRO A 444 0.75 6.06 7.02
CA PRO A 444 -0.05 5.77 8.22
C PRO A 444 -0.80 4.43 8.17
N THR A 445 -1.41 4.06 7.05
CA THR A 445 -2.11 2.76 6.91
C THR A 445 -1.12 1.58 6.91
N CYS A 446 0.06 1.75 6.30
CA CYS A 446 1.14 0.77 6.39
C CYS A 446 1.74 0.68 7.80
N LEU A 447 1.82 1.79 8.54
CA LEU A 447 2.25 1.81 9.94
C LEU A 447 1.26 1.10 10.86
N LEU A 448 -0.04 1.29 10.63
CA LEU A 448 -1.09 0.53 11.31
C LEU A 448 -0.92 -0.98 11.08
N GLN A 449 -0.70 -1.38 9.82
CA GLN A 449 -0.45 -2.78 9.47
C GLN A 449 0.83 -3.31 10.17
N ALA A 450 1.93 -2.57 10.11
CA ALA A 450 3.19 -2.97 10.73
C ALA A 450 3.08 -3.09 12.27
N ALA A 451 2.30 -2.23 12.93
CA ALA A 451 2.02 -2.32 14.35
C ALA A 451 1.24 -3.60 14.72
N LEU A 452 0.22 -3.94 13.93
CA LEU A 452 -0.53 -5.20 14.07
C LEU A 452 0.37 -6.42 13.80
N ASP A 453 1.19 -6.37 12.76
CA ASP A 453 2.12 -7.48 12.46
C ASP A 453 3.16 -7.66 13.57
N ALA A 454 3.57 -6.58 14.24
CA ALA A 454 4.48 -6.60 15.39
C ALA A 454 3.83 -7.12 16.69
N GLY A 455 2.50 -7.09 16.82
CA GLY A 455 1.82 -7.42 18.07
C GLY A 455 1.50 -6.22 18.96
N ASP A 456 1.71 -4.99 18.51
CA ASP A 456 1.47 -3.77 19.29
C ASP A 456 0.06 -3.20 19.01
N VAL A 457 -0.93 -3.82 19.65
CA VAL A 457 -2.34 -3.40 19.54
C VAL A 457 -2.56 -2.00 20.14
N THR A 458 -1.73 -1.58 21.10
CA THR A 458 -1.87 -0.28 21.75
C THR A 458 -1.54 0.86 20.79
N LEU A 459 -0.44 0.73 20.04
CA LEU A 459 -0.07 1.65 18.98
C LEU A 459 -1.10 1.62 17.84
N ALA A 460 -1.58 0.43 17.45
CA ALA A 460 -2.63 0.29 16.45
C ALA A 460 -3.91 1.06 16.83
N LYS A 461 -4.38 0.93 18.08
CA LYS A 461 -5.51 1.71 18.62
C LYS A 461 -5.26 3.21 18.56
N HIS A 462 -4.04 3.67 18.86
CA HIS A 462 -3.68 5.08 18.77
C HIS A 462 -3.73 5.61 17.33
N ILE A 463 -3.15 4.87 16.37
CA ILE A 463 -3.13 5.23 14.95
C ILE A 463 -4.55 5.29 14.38
N VAL A 464 -5.41 4.31 14.68
CA VAL A 464 -6.82 4.30 14.22
C VAL A 464 -7.56 5.53 14.73
N ARG A 465 -7.41 5.88 16.02
CA ARG A 465 -8.03 7.09 16.60
C ARG A 465 -7.53 8.37 15.93
N ARG A 466 -6.23 8.46 15.66
CA ARG A 466 -5.60 9.65 15.08
C ARG A 466 -5.98 9.86 13.62
N LEU A 467 -6.08 8.79 12.83
CA LEU A 467 -6.57 8.86 11.45
C LEU A 467 -8.09 9.03 11.36
N GLN A 468 -8.81 8.95 12.49
CA GLN A 468 -10.27 8.92 12.53
C GLN A 468 -10.84 7.86 11.57
N LEU A 469 -10.11 6.75 11.40
CA LEU A 469 -10.54 5.65 10.55
C LEU A 469 -11.75 5.02 11.21
N SER A 470 -12.92 5.33 10.65
CA SER A 470 -14.16 4.76 11.13
C SER A 470 -14.18 3.25 10.87
N ARG A 471 -13.56 2.79 9.77
CA ARG A 471 -13.64 1.40 9.28
C ARG A 471 -12.32 0.90 8.68
N PRO A 472 -11.29 0.63 9.51
CA PRO A 472 -9.96 0.23 9.03
C PRO A 472 -9.97 -1.07 8.20
N ALA A 473 -10.93 -1.98 8.43
CA ALA A 473 -10.99 -3.27 7.76
C ALA A 473 -11.45 -3.22 6.29
N LEU A 474 -11.86 -2.06 5.75
CA LEU A 474 -12.11 -1.91 4.31
C LEU A 474 -10.79 -1.91 3.51
N LEU A 475 -9.70 -1.46 4.13
CA LEU A 475 -8.36 -1.51 3.56
C LEU A 475 -7.83 -2.95 3.64
N SER A 476 -7.51 -3.56 2.50
CA SER A 476 -7.24 -5.00 2.47
C SER A 476 -5.98 -5.42 3.25
N THR A 477 -4.95 -4.59 3.33
CA THR A 477 -3.78 -4.89 4.17
C THR A 477 -4.07 -4.77 5.65
N VAL A 478 -4.79 -3.72 6.06
CA VAL A 478 -5.15 -3.52 7.47
C VAL A 478 -6.09 -4.64 7.91
N ARG A 479 -7.04 -5.05 7.06
CA ARG A 479 -7.87 -6.24 7.29
C ARG A 479 -7.03 -7.50 7.50
N GLN A 480 -6.00 -7.72 6.68
CA GLN A 480 -5.11 -8.87 6.84
C GLN A 480 -4.37 -8.82 8.18
N GLY A 481 -3.77 -7.67 8.54
CA GLY A 481 -3.08 -7.50 9.82
C GLY A 481 -4.01 -7.66 11.03
N LEU A 482 -5.23 -7.11 10.97
CA LEU A 482 -6.26 -7.28 12.01
C LEU A 482 -6.65 -8.75 12.18
N THR A 483 -6.82 -9.47 11.07
CA THR A 483 -7.20 -10.90 11.07
C THR A 483 -6.07 -11.77 11.60
N ASP A 484 -4.83 -11.50 11.19
CA ASP A 484 -3.64 -12.22 11.64
C ASP A 484 -3.40 -11.99 13.15
N GLU A 485 -3.55 -10.77 13.66
CA GLU A 485 -3.50 -10.51 15.11
C GLU A 485 -4.64 -11.21 15.86
N LEU A 486 -5.87 -11.10 15.36
CA LEU A 486 -7.02 -11.76 16.00
C LEU A 486 -6.80 -13.29 16.07
N ALA A 487 -6.28 -13.87 14.99
CA ALA A 487 -5.93 -15.29 14.96
C ALA A 487 -4.80 -15.62 15.95
N TRP A 488 -3.80 -14.75 16.10
CA TRP A 488 -2.75 -14.93 17.12
C TRP A 488 -3.32 -15.00 18.54
N LEU A 489 -4.24 -14.09 18.89
CA LEU A 489 -4.86 -14.05 20.21
C LEU A 489 -5.80 -15.25 20.44
N LEU A 490 -6.63 -15.61 19.46
CA LEU A 490 -7.70 -16.59 19.65
C LEU A 490 -7.32 -18.05 19.33
N CYS A 491 -6.31 -18.30 18.48
CA CYS A 491 -5.90 -19.66 18.13
C CYS A 491 -5.37 -20.43 19.36
N THR A 492 -5.67 -21.72 19.45
CA THR A 492 -5.09 -22.59 20.51
C THR A 492 -4.02 -23.52 19.95
N ASN A 493 -3.19 -24.07 20.86
CA ASN A 493 -2.22 -25.10 20.50
C ASN A 493 -2.86 -26.51 20.38
N VAL A 494 -4.14 -26.64 20.73
CA VAL A 494 -4.88 -27.91 20.73
C VAL A 494 -5.15 -28.38 19.29
N ASP A 495 -5.74 -27.52 18.46
CA ASP A 495 -6.07 -27.87 17.07
C ASP A 495 -4.84 -27.73 16.13
N PRO A 496 -4.57 -28.73 15.25
CA PRO A 496 -3.47 -28.66 14.29
C PRO A 496 -3.53 -27.47 13.32
N ARG A 497 -4.70 -26.98 12.92
CA ARG A 497 -4.78 -25.81 12.00
C ARG A 497 -4.41 -24.54 12.74
N SER A 498 -4.96 -24.32 13.93
CA SER A 498 -4.58 -23.20 14.80
C SER A 498 -3.07 -23.20 15.11
N ARG A 499 -2.48 -24.38 15.38
CA ARG A 499 -1.03 -24.52 15.61
C ARG A 499 -0.21 -24.12 14.38
N ARG A 500 -0.58 -24.59 13.18
CA ARG A 500 0.10 -24.22 11.92
C ARG A 500 -0.02 -22.73 11.63
N HIS A 501 -1.19 -22.16 11.88
CA HIS A 501 -1.43 -20.73 11.68
C HIS A 501 -0.57 -19.88 12.62
N LYS A 502 -0.55 -20.20 13.93
CA LYS A 502 0.35 -19.56 14.90
C LYS A 502 1.82 -19.72 14.51
N ALA A 503 2.24 -20.91 14.08
CA ALA A 503 3.61 -21.15 13.64
C ALA A 503 4.00 -20.30 12.43
N ARG A 504 3.08 -20.07 11.48
CA ARG A 504 3.30 -19.14 10.37
C ARG A 504 3.48 -17.72 10.89
N LEU A 505 2.55 -17.22 11.70
CA LEU A 505 2.59 -15.84 12.24
C LEU A 505 3.85 -15.58 13.08
N ALA A 506 4.31 -16.57 13.84
CA ALA A 506 5.55 -16.49 14.62
C ALA A 506 6.82 -16.31 13.75
N LEU A 507 6.76 -16.65 12.46
CA LEU A 507 7.87 -16.43 11.51
C LEU A 507 7.86 -15.01 10.93
N HIS A 508 6.83 -14.20 11.17
CA HIS A 508 6.80 -12.82 10.68
C HIS A 508 7.98 -12.03 11.26
N PRO A 509 8.78 -11.30 10.44
CA PRO A 509 9.99 -10.62 10.93
C PRO A 509 9.74 -9.63 12.09
N LEU A 510 8.71 -8.78 11.98
CA LEU A 510 8.34 -7.85 13.07
C LEU A 510 7.89 -8.60 14.33
N ARG A 511 6.95 -9.55 14.20
CA ARG A 511 6.49 -10.35 15.36
C ARG A 511 7.61 -11.10 16.05
N HIS A 512 8.51 -11.69 15.27
CA HIS A 512 9.67 -12.40 15.81
C HIS A 512 10.62 -11.46 16.55
N TYR A 513 10.78 -10.22 16.07
CA TYR A 513 11.64 -9.23 16.70
C TYR A 513 11.02 -8.60 17.96
N PHE A 514 9.71 -8.35 17.94
CA PHE A 514 8.99 -7.76 19.07
C PHE A 514 8.71 -8.77 20.19
N GLU A 515 8.59 -10.06 19.84
CA GLU A 515 8.24 -11.15 20.74
C GLU A 515 7.01 -10.80 21.61
N PRO A 516 5.83 -10.57 21.01
CA PRO A 516 4.66 -10.16 21.77
C PRO A 516 4.34 -11.20 22.84
N GLY A 517 4.07 -10.70 24.05
CA GLY A 517 3.71 -11.54 25.19
C GLY A 517 2.45 -12.37 24.95
N PRO A 518 2.20 -13.40 25.78
CA PRO A 518 0.94 -14.12 25.72
C PRO A 518 -0.24 -13.16 25.98
N PRO A 519 -1.42 -13.42 25.40
CA PRO A 519 -2.59 -12.60 25.68
C PRO A 519 -2.88 -12.59 27.19
N GLU A 520 -2.94 -11.39 27.76
CA GLU A 520 -3.28 -11.19 29.18
C GLU A 520 -4.80 -11.13 29.34
N GLY A 521 -5.34 -11.97 30.23
CA GLY A 521 -6.75 -11.93 30.62
C GLY A 521 -7.74 -12.64 29.66
N PRO A 522 -9.04 -12.58 29.98
CA PRO A 522 -10.10 -13.20 29.21
C PRO A 522 -10.32 -12.49 27.86
N LEU A 523 -10.31 -13.29 26.78
CA LEU A 523 -10.21 -12.81 25.39
C LEU A 523 -11.43 -12.05 24.88
N LEU A 524 -12.61 -12.18 25.49
CA LEU A 524 -13.85 -11.57 25.03
C LEU A 524 -14.52 -10.68 26.10
N GLU A 525 -13.73 -10.16 27.05
CA GLU A 525 -14.22 -9.20 28.05
C GLU A 525 -14.03 -7.74 27.61
N GLU A 526 -14.70 -6.82 28.32
CA GLU A 526 -14.60 -5.38 28.09
C GLU A 526 -13.15 -4.91 28.19
N GLY A 527 -12.70 -4.18 27.17
CA GLY A 527 -11.33 -3.67 27.08
C GLY A 527 -10.30 -4.65 26.49
N SER A 528 -10.67 -5.91 26.24
CA SER A 528 -9.78 -6.88 25.60
C SER A 528 -9.43 -6.50 24.16
N ASP A 529 -8.20 -6.81 23.75
CA ASP A 529 -7.71 -6.54 22.40
C ASP A 529 -8.44 -7.37 21.35
N ALA A 530 -8.76 -8.63 21.64
CA ALA A 530 -9.51 -9.49 20.72
C ALA A 530 -10.93 -8.98 20.47
N LEU A 531 -11.64 -8.48 21.49
CA LEU A 531 -12.96 -7.86 21.27
C LEU A 531 -12.85 -6.62 20.38
N TRP A 532 -11.87 -5.75 20.63
CA TRP A 532 -11.64 -4.57 19.79
C TRP A 532 -11.35 -4.96 18.33
N LEU A 533 -10.51 -5.98 18.09
CA LEU A 533 -10.21 -6.48 16.75
C LEU A 533 -11.44 -7.05 16.04
N ILE A 534 -12.29 -7.81 16.74
CA ILE A 534 -13.55 -8.34 16.18
C ILE A 534 -14.47 -7.19 15.76
N GLU A 535 -14.62 -6.17 16.59
CA GLU A 535 -15.44 -5.00 16.28
C GLU A 535 -14.89 -4.17 15.11
N MET A 536 -13.56 -4.03 15.02
CA MET A 536 -12.90 -3.33 13.90
C MET A 536 -13.00 -4.09 12.57
N LEU A 537 -12.94 -5.42 12.60
CA LEU A 537 -13.15 -6.24 11.41
C LEU A 537 -14.63 -6.26 11.00
N GLY A 538 -15.55 -6.34 11.96
CA GLY A 538 -16.98 -6.31 11.67
C GLY A 538 -17.40 -7.42 10.69
N SER A 539 -18.21 -7.04 9.71
CA SER A 539 -18.66 -7.93 8.62
C SER A 539 -17.52 -8.41 7.71
N GLN A 540 -16.36 -7.74 7.70
CA GLN A 540 -15.19 -8.11 6.89
C GLN A 540 -14.48 -9.39 7.38
N LEU A 541 -14.84 -9.91 8.57
CA LEU A 541 -14.45 -11.25 9.03
C LEU A 541 -14.86 -12.36 8.03
N CYS A 542 -15.83 -12.09 7.16
CA CYS A 542 -16.28 -13.02 6.13
C CYS A 542 -15.16 -13.50 5.18
N HIS A 543 -14.09 -12.72 5.03
CA HIS A 543 -12.96 -13.06 4.15
C HIS A 543 -12.07 -14.18 4.71
N ASP A 544 -12.12 -14.45 6.02
CA ASP A 544 -11.42 -15.57 6.66
C ASP A 544 -12.39 -16.45 7.47
N ALA A 545 -12.94 -17.46 6.80
CA ALA A 545 -13.87 -18.41 7.41
C ALA A 545 -13.24 -19.20 8.58
N ALA A 546 -11.92 -19.41 8.60
CA ALA A 546 -11.26 -20.12 9.69
C ALA A 546 -11.18 -19.24 10.93
N CYS A 547 -10.80 -17.97 10.78
CA CYS A 547 -10.78 -17.01 11.88
C CYS A 547 -12.20 -16.76 12.43
N LEU A 548 -13.20 -16.62 11.56
CA LEU A 548 -14.61 -16.46 11.96
C LEU A 548 -15.12 -17.69 12.74
N ALA A 549 -14.77 -18.90 12.34
CA ALA A 549 -15.14 -20.11 13.08
C ALA A 549 -14.51 -20.16 14.49
N ILE A 550 -13.25 -19.73 14.61
CA ILE A 550 -12.58 -19.61 15.91
C ILE A 550 -13.30 -18.59 16.80
N CYS A 551 -13.76 -17.47 16.24
CA CYS A 551 -14.56 -16.48 16.99
C CYS A 551 -15.85 -17.10 17.54
N TRP A 552 -16.56 -17.89 16.73
CA TRP A 552 -17.77 -18.61 17.18
C TRP A 552 -17.48 -19.61 18.31
N GLN A 553 -16.39 -20.37 18.19
CA GLN A 553 -15.97 -21.31 19.25
C GLN A 553 -15.64 -20.56 20.55
N ARG A 554 -14.90 -19.45 20.45
CA ARG A 554 -14.53 -18.64 21.63
C ARG A 554 -15.72 -17.94 22.27
N ALA A 555 -16.69 -17.50 21.48
CA ALA A 555 -17.94 -16.97 22.01
C ALA A 555 -18.70 -18.06 22.80
N GLY A 556 -18.70 -19.31 22.31
CA GLY A 556 -19.26 -20.46 23.03
C GLY A 556 -18.52 -20.79 24.32
N ASP A 557 -17.18 -20.83 24.28
CA ASP A 557 -16.34 -21.04 25.46
C ASP A 557 -16.58 -19.95 26.52
N ALA A 558 -16.70 -18.68 26.09
CA ALA A 558 -16.96 -17.54 26.97
C ALA A 558 -18.37 -17.59 27.60
N LEU A 559 -19.37 -18.08 26.87
CA LEU A 559 -20.72 -18.31 27.39
C LEU A 559 -20.74 -19.40 28.46
N ALA A 560 -19.92 -20.44 28.32
CA ALA A 560 -19.80 -21.53 29.30
C ALA A 560 -19.02 -21.12 30.56
N ALA A 561 -18.18 -20.09 30.48
CA ALA A 561 -17.39 -19.60 31.60
C ALA A 561 -18.23 -18.75 32.58
N THR A 562 -18.02 -18.96 33.88
CA THR A 562 -18.68 -18.16 34.93
C THR A 562 -18.09 -16.75 35.00
N GLY A 563 -18.88 -15.72 34.66
CA GLY A 563 -18.50 -14.31 34.81
C GLY A 563 -18.72 -13.42 33.59
N CYS A 564 -18.89 -13.98 32.38
CA CYS A 564 -19.13 -13.19 31.17
C CYS A 564 -20.59 -12.68 31.10
N ARG A 565 -20.80 -11.40 30.73
CA ARG A 565 -22.13 -10.82 30.54
C ARG A 565 -22.75 -11.33 29.24
N SER A 566 -23.77 -12.19 29.34
CA SER A 566 -24.48 -12.78 28.20
C SER A 566 -24.99 -11.73 27.20
N GLU A 567 -25.53 -10.61 27.69
CA GLU A 567 -26.08 -9.53 26.85
C GLU A 567 -25.05 -8.92 25.88
N ARG A 568 -23.79 -8.79 26.32
CA ARG A 568 -22.73 -8.21 25.49
C ARG A 568 -22.28 -9.19 24.41
N LEU A 569 -22.15 -10.47 24.75
CA LEU A 569 -21.88 -11.53 23.78
C LEU A 569 -23.02 -11.65 22.77
N ASP A 570 -24.28 -11.53 23.22
CA ASP A 570 -25.45 -11.54 22.34
C ASP A 570 -25.43 -10.34 21.36
N SER A 571 -25.05 -9.16 21.86
CA SER A 571 -24.84 -7.97 21.01
C SER A 571 -23.72 -8.18 19.99
N LEU A 572 -22.58 -8.74 20.39
CA LEU A 572 -21.45 -9.06 19.51
C LEU A 572 -21.86 -10.07 18.43
N VAL A 573 -22.56 -11.13 18.82
CA VAL A 573 -23.06 -12.16 17.92
C VAL A 573 -24.04 -11.56 16.91
N ALA A 574 -25.04 -10.82 17.38
CA ALA A 574 -26.07 -10.22 16.54
C ALA A 574 -25.55 -9.14 15.58
N ARG A 575 -24.59 -8.33 16.02
CA ARG A 575 -24.13 -7.14 15.28
C ARG A 575 -22.84 -7.36 14.50
N VAL A 576 -22.08 -8.42 14.78
CA VAL A 576 -20.79 -8.69 14.12
C VAL A 576 -20.71 -10.10 13.54
N LEU A 577 -20.85 -11.14 14.37
CA LEU A 577 -20.56 -12.53 13.93
C LEU A 577 -21.62 -13.08 12.96
N LEU A 578 -22.92 -12.84 13.22
CA LEU A 578 -24.01 -13.21 12.32
C LEU A 578 -23.97 -12.41 11.00
N PRO A 579 -23.74 -11.08 11.02
CA PRO A 579 -23.48 -10.32 9.80
C PRO A 579 -22.29 -10.86 8.98
N ALA A 580 -21.18 -11.19 9.63
CA ALA A 580 -20.02 -11.79 8.97
C ALA A 580 -20.33 -13.18 8.38
N LEU A 581 -21.13 -14.00 9.08
CA LEU A 581 -21.61 -15.30 8.60
C LEU A 581 -22.45 -15.15 7.32
N SER A 582 -23.40 -14.21 7.31
CA SER A 582 -24.20 -13.87 6.12
C SER A 582 -23.34 -13.50 4.93
N CYS A 583 -22.33 -12.67 5.16
CA CYS A 583 -21.43 -12.17 4.12
C CYS A 583 -20.42 -13.22 3.63
N ALA A 584 -20.12 -14.24 4.43
CA ALA A 584 -19.20 -15.33 4.05
C ALA A 584 -19.76 -16.22 2.93
N ALA A 585 -21.05 -16.09 2.61
CA ALA A 585 -21.77 -16.85 1.58
C ALA A 585 -21.45 -16.47 0.12
N GLY A 586 -20.35 -15.74 -0.14
CA GLY A 586 -20.01 -15.12 -1.44
C GLY A 586 -19.77 -16.10 -2.61
N SER A 587 -18.88 -15.74 -3.55
CA SER A 587 -18.67 -16.45 -4.83
C SER A 587 -18.37 -17.97 -4.70
N ASN A 588 -17.89 -18.42 -3.54
CA ASN A 588 -17.54 -19.81 -3.25
C ASN A 588 -18.74 -20.68 -2.82
N GLY A 589 -19.94 -20.10 -2.71
CA GLY A 589 -21.16 -20.79 -2.28
C GLY A 589 -21.29 -20.90 -0.76
N ALA A 590 -22.44 -21.46 -0.31
CA ALA A 590 -22.73 -21.64 1.11
C ALA A 590 -21.67 -22.51 1.80
N ASN A 591 -21.34 -22.18 3.06
CA ASN A 591 -20.36 -22.92 3.87
C ASN A 591 -21.05 -23.65 5.05
N PRO A 592 -21.56 -24.88 4.85
CA PRO A 592 -22.31 -25.59 5.89
C PRO A 592 -21.57 -25.72 7.22
N TRP A 593 -20.27 -25.97 7.17
CA TRP A 593 -19.43 -26.11 8.35
C TRP A 593 -19.50 -24.87 9.26
N LEU A 594 -19.46 -23.68 8.67
CA LEU A 594 -19.50 -22.43 9.43
C LEU A 594 -20.86 -22.19 10.09
N ALA A 595 -21.97 -22.47 9.39
CA ALA A 595 -23.31 -22.38 9.99
C ALA A 595 -23.52 -23.41 11.10
N THR A 596 -23.03 -24.64 10.92
CA THR A 596 -23.09 -25.67 11.96
C THR A 596 -22.30 -25.24 13.19
N ILE A 597 -21.11 -24.66 13.02
CA ILE A 597 -20.32 -24.13 14.15
C ILE A 597 -21.07 -22.99 14.85
N ALA A 598 -21.66 -22.05 14.12
CA ALA A 598 -22.42 -20.95 14.70
C ALA A 598 -23.60 -21.45 15.56
N TRP A 599 -24.34 -22.44 15.04
CA TRP A 599 -25.45 -23.06 15.75
C TRP A 599 -24.98 -23.83 17.00
N GLU A 600 -24.07 -24.79 16.84
CA GLU A 600 -23.67 -25.71 17.91
C GLU A 600 -22.83 -25.02 19.00
N SER A 601 -22.00 -24.05 18.65
CA SER A 601 -21.08 -23.42 19.62
C SER A 601 -21.77 -22.37 20.48
N TYR A 602 -22.79 -21.66 19.96
CA TYR A 602 -23.40 -20.54 20.65
C TYR A 602 -24.93 -20.60 20.68
N LEU A 603 -25.60 -20.59 19.52
CA LEU A 603 -27.05 -20.39 19.46
C LEU A 603 -27.85 -21.49 20.16
N LYS A 604 -27.53 -22.77 19.90
CA LYS A 604 -28.25 -23.94 20.43
C LYS A 604 -28.33 -23.97 21.95
N GLY A 605 -27.29 -23.47 22.63
CA GLY A 605 -27.22 -23.41 24.09
C GLY A 605 -28.06 -22.31 24.73
N ARG A 606 -28.57 -21.35 23.93
CA ARG A 606 -29.34 -20.21 24.45
C ARG A 606 -30.83 -20.52 24.61
N PRO A 607 -31.50 -19.95 25.62
CA PRO A 607 -32.96 -19.92 25.70
C PRO A 607 -33.60 -19.32 24.43
N VAL A 608 -34.82 -19.74 24.11
CA VAL A 608 -35.54 -19.28 22.91
C VAL A 608 -35.71 -17.76 22.89
N GLU A 609 -36.02 -17.17 24.04
CA GLU A 609 -36.19 -15.72 24.16
C GLU A 609 -34.93 -14.96 23.74
N ASP A 610 -33.76 -15.43 24.19
CA ASP A 610 -32.49 -14.81 23.87
C ASP A 610 -32.12 -15.03 22.39
N ARG A 611 -32.36 -16.24 21.85
CA ARG A 611 -32.14 -16.51 20.43
C ARG A 611 -32.98 -15.58 19.55
N TYR A 612 -34.26 -15.42 19.88
CA TYR A 612 -35.17 -14.57 19.13
C TYR A 612 -34.82 -13.09 19.28
N HIS A 613 -34.30 -12.66 20.44
CA HIS A 613 -33.74 -11.32 20.60
C HIS A 613 -32.51 -11.10 19.71
N ILE A 614 -31.59 -12.07 19.66
CA ILE A 614 -30.42 -12.04 18.76
C ILE A 614 -30.87 -11.94 17.29
N TYR A 615 -31.87 -12.73 16.89
CA TYR A 615 -32.42 -12.69 15.52
C TYR A 615 -33.07 -11.34 15.20
N ALA A 616 -33.81 -10.76 16.14
CA ALA A 616 -34.39 -9.42 15.98
C ALA A 616 -33.32 -8.34 15.79
N LEU A 617 -32.25 -8.41 16.58
CA LEU A 617 -31.10 -7.51 16.43
C LEU A 617 -30.39 -7.73 15.09
N TRP A 618 -30.19 -8.98 14.66
CA TRP A 618 -29.56 -9.31 13.38
C TRP A 618 -30.40 -8.81 12.19
N ASP A 619 -31.73 -8.95 12.24
CA ASP A 619 -32.62 -8.41 11.22
C ASP A 619 -32.60 -6.87 11.20
N GLN A 620 -32.60 -6.23 12.38
CA GLN A 620 -32.50 -4.77 12.49
C GLN A 620 -31.22 -4.23 11.85
N VAL A 621 -30.07 -4.90 12.07
CA VAL A 621 -28.78 -4.57 11.43
C VAL A 621 -28.87 -4.75 9.91
N GLY A 622 -29.57 -5.79 9.44
CA GLY A 622 -29.78 -6.03 8.01
C GLY A 622 -30.77 -5.08 7.32
N ARG A 623 -31.52 -4.28 8.09
CA ARG A 623 -32.52 -3.29 7.60
C ARG A 623 -32.22 -1.86 8.05
N SER A 624 -31.06 -1.62 8.66
CA SER A 624 -30.63 -0.32 9.16
C SER A 624 -30.47 0.70 8.02
N ASP A 625 -30.34 1.98 8.36
CA ASP A 625 -30.17 3.06 7.39
C ASP A 625 -28.92 2.79 6.50
N PRO A 626 -29.01 2.91 5.16
CA PRO A 626 -27.89 2.70 4.22
C PRO A 626 -26.68 3.63 4.40
N THR A 627 -26.68 4.47 5.43
CA THR A 627 -25.59 5.39 5.78
C THR A 627 -24.49 4.71 6.60
N ASP A 628 -24.75 3.54 7.20
CA ASP A 628 -23.74 2.78 7.97
C ASP A 628 -22.96 1.77 7.11
N LEU A 629 -21.78 2.19 6.60
CA LEU A 629 -20.91 1.28 5.83
C LEU A 629 -20.43 0.02 6.60
N SER A 630 -20.56 -0.08 7.93
CA SER A 630 -20.10 -1.31 8.62
C SER A 630 -21.06 -2.47 8.36
N GLN A 631 -22.32 -2.12 8.10
CA GLN A 631 -23.44 -3.02 7.88
C GLN A 631 -23.82 -3.12 6.40
N PHE A 632 -23.26 -2.29 5.51
CA PHE A 632 -23.56 -2.36 4.08
C PHE A 632 -23.33 -3.76 3.48
N PRO A 633 -22.27 -4.54 3.83
CA PRO A 633 -22.09 -5.86 3.22
C PRO A 633 -23.29 -6.75 3.51
N LEU A 634 -23.81 -6.67 4.74
CA LEU A 634 -25.00 -7.39 5.15
C LEU A 634 -26.24 -6.92 4.41
N GLN A 635 -26.48 -5.61 4.33
CA GLN A 635 -27.64 -5.04 3.65
C GLN A 635 -27.67 -5.43 2.17
N LEU A 636 -26.52 -5.37 1.49
CA LEU A 636 -26.36 -5.79 0.10
C LEU A 636 -26.65 -7.28 -0.06
N VAL A 637 -26.05 -8.13 0.79
CA VAL A 637 -26.28 -9.58 0.77
C VAL A 637 -27.75 -9.88 1.04
N HIS A 638 -28.37 -9.27 2.04
CA HIS A 638 -29.79 -9.45 2.34
C HIS A 638 -30.69 -9.00 1.18
N ALA A 639 -30.39 -7.87 0.52
CA ALA A 639 -31.14 -7.42 -0.66
C ALA A 639 -31.04 -8.43 -1.82
N LYS A 640 -29.83 -8.94 -2.09
CA LYS A 640 -29.59 -9.99 -3.10
C LYS A 640 -30.33 -11.28 -2.74
N VAL A 641 -30.19 -11.77 -1.51
CA VAL A 641 -30.86 -12.98 -1.02
C VAL A 641 -32.38 -12.85 -1.07
N ARG A 642 -32.97 -11.70 -0.69
CA ARG A 642 -34.43 -11.48 -0.80
C ARG A 642 -34.91 -11.60 -2.24
N LYS A 643 -34.19 -11.01 -3.20
CA LYS A 643 -34.49 -11.11 -4.63
C LYS A 643 -34.40 -12.55 -5.13
N ASP A 644 -33.35 -13.27 -4.74
CA ASP A 644 -33.11 -14.66 -5.14
C ASP A 644 -34.12 -15.62 -4.52
N THR A 645 -34.42 -15.48 -3.23
CA THR A 645 -35.47 -16.21 -2.52
C THR A 645 -36.82 -16.03 -3.21
N LYS A 646 -37.19 -14.80 -3.55
CA LYS A 646 -38.42 -14.51 -4.30
C LYS A 646 -38.45 -15.19 -5.67
N SER A 647 -37.32 -15.26 -6.37
CA SER A 647 -37.18 -15.94 -7.66
C SER A 647 -37.30 -17.47 -7.52
N LEU A 648 -36.64 -18.04 -6.50
CA LEU A 648 -36.63 -19.47 -6.22
C LEU A 648 -37.99 -19.98 -5.76
N LEU A 649 -38.62 -19.31 -4.81
CA LEU A 649 -39.91 -19.74 -4.23
C LEU A 649 -41.05 -19.73 -5.25
N LYS A 650 -40.99 -18.91 -6.31
CA LYS A 650 -41.93 -18.97 -7.45
C LYS A 650 -41.85 -20.28 -8.24
N ARG A 651 -40.75 -21.02 -8.11
CA ARG A 651 -40.47 -22.27 -8.83
C ARG A 651 -40.60 -23.50 -7.92
N ILE A 652 -40.99 -23.30 -6.67
CA ILE A 652 -41.23 -24.39 -5.73
C ILE A 652 -42.66 -24.87 -5.91
N VAL A 653 -42.78 -26.17 -6.22
CA VAL A 653 -44.04 -26.84 -6.49
C VAL A 653 -44.20 -28.04 -5.56
N LYS A 654 -45.43 -28.54 -5.47
CA LYS A 654 -45.70 -29.80 -4.76
C LYS A 654 -45.03 -30.97 -5.48
N ASP A 655 -44.55 -31.95 -4.71
CA ASP A 655 -43.92 -33.16 -5.21
C ASP A 655 -42.75 -32.88 -6.18
N ALA A 656 -41.96 -31.83 -5.88
CA ALA A 656 -40.86 -31.33 -6.69
C ALA A 656 -39.88 -32.42 -7.16
N GLN A 657 -39.64 -33.47 -6.36
CA GLN A 657 -38.75 -34.58 -6.73
C GLN A 657 -39.25 -35.41 -7.91
N GLN A 658 -40.56 -35.42 -8.17
CA GLN A 658 -41.22 -36.13 -9.27
C GLN A 658 -41.41 -35.25 -10.51
N SER A 659 -41.06 -33.95 -10.42
CA SER A 659 -41.16 -33.04 -11.57
C SER A 659 -40.11 -33.38 -12.63
N GLU A 660 -40.55 -33.42 -13.90
CA GLU A 660 -39.66 -33.51 -15.06
C GLU A 660 -38.83 -32.22 -15.26
N ASP A 661 -39.34 -31.08 -14.77
CA ASP A 661 -38.60 -29.83 -14.80
C ASP A 661 -37.45 -29.87 -13.78
N LYS A 662 -36.22 -29.86 -14.31
CA LYS A 662 -35.00 -29.81 -13.51
C LYS A 662 -35.02 -28.61 -12.55
N LEU A 663 -35.54 -27.46 -12.97
CA LEU A 663 -35.57 -26.27 -12.11
C LEU A 663 -36.48 -26.47 -10.90
N ALA A 664 -37.69 -26.99 -11.11
CA ALA A 664 -38.61 -27.33 -10.03
C ALA A 664 -38.02 -28.39 -9.09
N ARG A 665 -37.31 -29.39 -9.63
CA ARG A 665 -36.68 -30.45 -8.85
C ARG A 665 -35.54 -29.98 -7.95
N TYR A 666 -34.73 -29.04 -8.44
CA TYR A 666 -33.57 -28.51 -7.71
C TYR A 666 -33.86 -27.27 -6.85
N SER A 667 -35.00 -26.59 -7.05
CA SER A 667 -35.36 -25.38 -6.32
C SER A 667 -35.40 -25.55 -4.79
N PRO A 668 -35.85 -26.69 -4.19
CA PRO A 668 -35.80 -26.88 -2.75
C PRO A 668 -34.37 -26.92 -2.20
N TYR A 669 -33.44 -27.56 -2.92
CA TYR A 669 -32.03 -27.63 -2.54
C TYR A 669 -31.34 -26.28 -2.71
N ALA A 670 -31.66 -25.55 -3.77
CA ALA A 670 -31.15 -24.19 -3.99
C ALA A 670 -31.59 -23.25 -2.87
N TRP A 671 -32.85 -23.31 -2.46
CA TRP A 671 -33.35 -22.54 -1.31
C TRP A 671 -32.64 -22.93 -0.01
N THR A 672 -32.48 -24.23 0.23
CA THR A 672 -31.77 -24.74 1.43
C THR A 672 -30.33 -24.24 1.50
N LYS A 673 -29.62 -24.25 0.36
CA LYS A 673 -28.25 -23.71 0.27
C LYS A 673 -28.23 -22.21 0.56
N LEU A 674 -29.18 -21.45 0.03
CA LEU A 674 -29.28 -20.01 0.24
C LEU A 674 -29.58 -19.68 1.72
N ALA A 675 -30.53 -20.41 2.33
CA ALA A 675 -30.98 -20.22 3.71
C ALA A 675 -29.97 -20.68 4.77
N LEU A 676 -28.92 -21.41 4.40
CA LEU A 676 -27.93 -21.93 5.34
C LEU A 676 -27.10 -20.83 6.01
N MET A 677 -26.63 -19.85 5.24
CA MET A 677 -25.88 -18.69 5.75
C MET A 677 -26.79 -17.48 5.99
N ASN A 678 -27.89 -17.38 5.23
CA ASN A 678 -28.83 -16.25 5.26
C ASN A 678 -30.26 -16.73 5.58
N PRO A 679 -30.49 -17.32 6.77
CA PRO A 679 -31.78 -17.89 7.13
C PRO A 679 -32.88 -16.83 7.30
N LEU A 680 -32.59 -15.64 7.83
CA LEU A 680 -33.59 -14.60 8.10
C LEU A 680 -34.32 -14.11 6.84
N PRO A 681 -33.64 -13.62 5.77
CA PRO A 681 -34.35 -13.19 4.55
C PRO A 681 -35.14 -14.32 3.87
N CYS A 682 -34.69 -15.58 4.04
CA CYS A 682 -35.34 -16.75 3.48
C CYS A 682 -36.61 -17.12 4.27
N ALA A 683 -36.52 -17.13 5.60
CA ALA A 683 -37.63 -17.40 6.51
C ALA A 683 -38.73 -16.35 6.38
N GLU A 684 -38.36 -15.06 6.37
CA GLU A 684 -39.25 -13.91 6.16
C GLU A 684 -40.16 -14.15 4.96
N TYR A 685 -39.57 -14.42 3.79
CA TYR A 685 -40.36 -14.57 2.58
C TYR A 685 -41.24 -15.84 2.61
N VAL A 686 -40.78 -16.94 3.20
CA VAL A 686 -41.58 -18.19 3.31
C VAL A 686 -42.87 -17.95 4.10
N VAL A 687 -42.79 -17.30 5.26
CA VAL A 687 -43.96 -17.06 6.12
C VAL A 687 -44.83 -15.94 5.54
N HIS A 688 -44.22 -14.82 5.15
CA HIS A 688 -44.92 -13.65 4.62
C HIS A 688 -45.68 -13.95 3.31
N ASN A 689 -45.19 -14.86 2.47
CA ASN A 689 -45.91 -15.27 1.25
C ASN A 689 -47.23 -16.00 1.55
N LEU A 690 -47.31 -16.71 2.69
CA LEU A 690 -48.51 -17.43 3.10
C LEU A 690 -49.56 -16.48 3.70
N THR A 691 -49.13 -15.41 4.36
CA THR A 691 -50.00 -14.42 5.01
C THR A 691 -50.49 -13.34 4.03
N GLU A 692 -49.60 -12.66 3.31
CA GLU A 692 -50.00 -11.56 2.39
C GLU A 692 -50.81 -12.03 1.19
N ARG A 693 -50.44 -13.17 0.61
CA ARG A 693 -51.04 -13.65 -0.65
C ARG A 693 -52.07 -14.75 -0.44
N SER A 694 -52.26 -15.19 0.80
CA SER A 694 -53.14 -16.30 1.19
C SER A 694 -52.93 -17.58 0.36
N ASN A 695 -51.67 -17.89 0.00
CA ASN A 695 -51.30 -19.03 -0.85
C ASN A 695 -51.31 -20.37 -0.09
N SER A 696 -52.50 -20.89 0.24
CA SER A 696 -52.65 -22.17 0.96
C SER A 696 -52.04 -23.38 0.24
N ASN A 697 -51.95 -23.32 -1.10
CA ASN A 697 -51.34 -24.35 -1.94
C ASN A 697 -49.82 -24.50 -1.73
N LEU A 698 -49.14 -23.48 -1.20
CA LEU A 698 -47.69 -23.48 -0.98
C LEU A 698 -47.28 -24.00 0.40
N ILE A 699 -48.23 -24.22 1.31
CA ILE A 699 -47.97 -24.77 2.66
C ILE A 699 -47.22 -26.09 2.57
N GLY A 700 -47.74 -27.07 1.84
CA GLY A 700 -47.09 -28.39 1.67
C GLY A 700 -45.67 -28.30 1.12
N PRO A 701 -45.45 -27.63 -0.03
CA PRO A 701 -44.11 -27.39 -0.57
C PRO A 701 -43.14 -26.70 0.40
N TYR A 702 -43.59 -25.69 1.16
CA TYR A 702 -42.72 -24.98 2.11
C TYR A 702 -42.34 -25.85 3.32
N ILE A 703 -43.25 -26.72 3.79
CA ILE A 703 -42.93 -27.73 4.81
C ILE A 703 -41.88 -28.73 4.30
N ASP A 704 -41.94 -29.11 3.03
CA ASP A 704 -40.97 -30.01 2.41
C ASP A 704 -39.58 -29.35 2.27
N VAL A 705 -39.53 -28.06 1.93
CA VAL A 705 -38.28 -27.28 1.83
C VAL A 705 -37.63 -27.09 3.20
N THR A 706 -38.40 -26.64 4.20
CA THR A 706 -37.90 -26.50 5.58
C THR A 706 -37.46 -27.84 6.14
N GLY A 707 -38.14 -28.95 5.78
CA GLY A 707 -37.77 -30.32 6.12
C GLY A 707 -36.36 -30.76 5.66
N ARG A 708 -35.73 -30.03 4.74
CA ARG A 708 -34.37 -30.29 4.25
C ARG A 708 -33.32 -29.34 4.82
N SER A 709 -33.75 -28.37 5.62
CA SER A 709 -32.91 -27.30 6.13
C SER A 709 -32.30 -27.66 7.48
N GLY A 710 -31.22 -26.95 7.86
CA GLY A 710 -30.59 -27.12 9.15
C GLY A 710 -31.37 -26.47 10.28
N ASP A 711 -31.07 -26.89 11.51
CA ASP A 711 -31.76 -26.45 12.74
C ASP A 711 -31.80 -24.92 12.88
N MET A 712 -30.70 -24.22 12.59
CA MET A 712 -30.66 -22.75 12.63
C MET A 712 -31.69 -22.12 11.70
N THR A 713 -31.83 -22.62 10.47
CA THR A 713 -32.84 -22.15 9.53
C THR A 713 -34.25 -22.46 10.04
N CYS A 714 -34.49 -23.66 10.56
CA CYS A 714 -35.79 -24.00 11.14
C CYS A 714 -36.14 -23.14 12.36
N ASP A 715 -35.19 -22.84 13.24
CA ASP A 715 -35.39 -21.96 14.40
C ASP A 715 -35.73 -20.53 13.97
N THR A 716 -35.09 -20.00 12.92
CA THR A 716 -35.48 -18.69 12.34
C THR A 716 -36.86 -18.69 11.68
N VAL A 717 -37.33 -19.82 11.11
CA VAL A 717 -38.71 -19.94 10.64
C VAL A 717 -39.68 -19.92 11.82
N GLY A 718 -39.32 -20.55 12.95
CA GLY A 718 -40.06 -20.46 14.20
C GLY A 718 -40.17 -19.02 14.72
N TYR A 719 -39.08 -18.26 14.66
CA TYR A 719 -39.05 -16.82 14.94
C TYR A 719 -39.95 -16.02 13.99
N GLU A 720 -39.90 -16.30 12.70
CA GLU A 720 -40.71 -15.55 11.72
C GLU A 720 -42.21 -15.83 11.86
N ILE A 721 -42.61 -17.06 12.20
CA ILE A 721 -44.00 -17.40 12.55
C ILE A 721 -44.49 -16.51 13.70
N LEU A 722 -43.63 -16.25 14.69
CA LEU A 722 -43.94 -15.37 15.83
C LEU A 722 -44.07 -13.90 15.40
N CYS A 723 -43.16 -13.42 14.56
CA CYS A 723 -43.20 -12.06 13.99
C CYS A 723 -44.50 -11.81 13.21
N GLU A 724 -44.88 -12.74 12.34
CA GLU A 724 -46.10 -12.61 11.54
C GLU A 724 -47.38 -12.76 12.37
N ALA A 725 -47.38 -13.64 13.38
CA ALA A 725 -48.52 -13.79 14.30
C ALA A 725 -48.77 -12.52 15.15
N THR A 726 -47.73 -11.72 15.38
CA THR A 726 -47.78 -10.48 16.17
C THR A 726 -47.72 -9.21 15.29
N ASN A 727 -47.71 -9.37 13.97
CA ASN A 727 -47.54 -8.26 13.03
C ASN A 727 -48.71 -7.25 13.17
N PRO A 728 -48.45 -5.98 13.55
CA PRO A 728 -49.51 -4.98 13.71
C PRO A 728 -50.31 -4.72 12.43
N ARG A 729 -49.69 -4.89 11.25
CA ARG A 729 -50.38 -4.71 9.96
C ARG A 729 -51.47 -5.74 9.77
N LEU A 730 -51.22 -7.01 10.12
CA LEU A 730 -52.20 -8.08 9.99
C LEU A 730 -53.21 -8.04 11.14
N THR A 731 -52.73 -7.93 12.37
CA THR A 731 -53.58 -8.00 13.57
C THR A 731 -54.51 -6.81 13.73
N ARG A 732 -54.06 -5.58 13.41
CA ARG A 732 -54.87 -4.34 13.56
C ARG A 732 -55.54 -3.90 12.26
N ALA A 733 -54.84 -3.93 11.12
CA ALA A 733 -55.39 -3.36 9.87
C ALA A 733 -56.34 -4.35 9.16
N VAL A 734 -55.89 -5.59 8.96
CA VAL A 734 -56.72 -6.66 8.38
C VAL A 734 -57.70 -7.19 9.43
N GLY A 735 -57.19 -7.52 10.61
CA GLY A 735 -57.95 -8.15 11.69
C GLY A 735 -57.93 -9.68 11.59
N PHE A 736 -58.34 -10.33 12.67
CA PHE A 736 -58.45 -11.79 12.74
C PHE A 736 -59.71 -12.35 12.08
N LEU A 737 -60.75 -11.51 11.99
CA LEU A 737 -62.05 -11.84 11.43
C LEU A 737 -62.31 -10.95 10.23
N ASN A 738 -62.88 -11.55 9.20
CA ASN A 738 -63.34 -10.83 8.04
C ASN A 738 -64.49 -9.92 8.43
N LYS A 739 -64.39 -8.63 8.10
CA LYS A 739 -65.35 -7.60 8.50
C LYS A 739 -66.75 -7.81 7.89
N GLU A 740 -66.84 -8.51 6.76
CA GLU A 740 -68.10 -8.74 6.04
C GLU A 740 -68.72 -10.10 6.38
N SER A 741 -67.91 -11.16 6.47
CA SER A 741 -68.41 -12.53 6.65
C SER A 741 -68.35 -13.05 8.08
N ALA A 742 -67.68 -12.34 9.00
CA ALA A 742 -67.40 -12.78 10.37
C ALA A 742 -66.68 -14.15 10.45
N VAL A 743 -66.08 -14.61 9.35
CA VAL A 743 -65.25 -15.82 9.27
C VAL A 743 -63.81 -15.46 9.61
N ILE A 744 -63.07 -16.41 10.17
CA ILE A 744 -61.62 -16.27 10.42
C ILE A 744 -60.92 -15.92 9.11
N GLU A 745 -60.07 -14.89 9.12
CA GLU A 745 -59.35 -14.43 7.93
C GLU A 745 -58.39 -15.48 7.36
N GLY A 746 -58.18 -15.42 6.04
CA GLY A 746 -57.37 -16.43 5.32
C GLY A 746 -55.91 -16.47 5.77
N TRP A 747 -55.34 -15.31 6.10
CA TRP A 747 -53.93 -15.20 6.51
C TRP A 747 -53.66 -15.96 7.82
N ILE A 748 -54.55 -15.85 8.81
CA ILE A 748 -54.38 -16.50 10.12
C ILE A 748 -54.71 -18.00 10.05
N GLN A 749 -55.65 -18.40 9.19
CA GLN A 749 -55.89 -19.82 8.89
C GLN A 749 -54.64 -20.47 8.28
N ASN A 750 -54.06 -19.85 7.25
CA ASN A 750 -52.86 -20.35 6.58
C ASN A 750 -51.65 -20.39 7.52
N LEU A 751 -51.45 -19.33 8.32
CA LEU A 751 -50.36 -19.27 9.30
C LEU A 751 -50.51 -20.36 10.36
N SER A 752 -51.72 -20.58 10.87
CA SER A 752 -52.02 -21.61 11.87
C SER A 752 -51.81 -23.02 11.31
N GLU A 753 -52.28 -23.29 10.09
CA GLU A 753 -52.07 -24.58 9.41
C GLU A 753 -50.59 -24.83 9.15
N PHE A 754 -49.86 -23.82 8.64
CA PHE A 754 -48.43 -23.92 8.41
C PHE A 754 -47.68 -24.16 9.72
N ALA A 755 -47.94 -23.38 10.77
CA ALA A 755 -47.29 -23.55 12.08
C ALA A 755 -47.55 -24.95 12.66
N GLY A 756 -48.79 -25.44 12.62
CA GLY A 756 -49.13 -26.78 13.09
C GLY A 756 -48.40 -27.89 12.33
N ARG A 757 -48.34 -27.81 10.99
CA ARG A 757 -47.59 -28.77 10.16
C ARG A 757 -46.08 -28.64 10.36
N PHE A 758 -45.57 -27.41 10.55
CA PHE A 758 -44.17 -27.09 10.75
C PHE A 758 -43.64 -27.72 12.04
N TYR A 759 -44.25 -27.42 13.19
CA TYR A 759 -43.81 -27.98 14.47
C TYR A 759 -44.07 -29.49 14.57
N ARG A 760 -45.05 -30.04 13.84
CA ARG A 760 -45.22 -31.50 13.72
C ARG A 760 -44.07 -32.16 12.97
N LYS A 761 -43.57 -31.52 11.90
CA LYS A 761 -42.43 -32.01 11.11
C LYS A 761 -41.10 -31.80 11.84
N HIS A 762 -40.98 -30.68 12.55
CA HIS A 762 -39.78 -30.20 13.24
C HIS A 762 -39.97 -30.26 14.76
N SER A 763 -40.26 -31.44 15.30
CA SER A 763 -40.58 -31.62 16.72
C SER A 763 -39.43 -31.31 17.70
N HIS A 764 -38.21 -31.16 17.18
CA HIS A 764 -37.02 -30.77 17.93
C HIS A 764 -36.88 -29.24 18.09
N ILE A 765 -37.61 -28.45 17.31
CA ILE A 765 -37.60 -26.99 17.40
C ILE A 765 -38.50 -26.53 18.55
N ASP A 766 -38.01 -25.58 19.33
CA ASP A 766 -38.68 -25.14 20.54
C ASP A 766 -39.85 -24.19 20.24
N MET A 767 -41.07 -24.63 20.57
CA MET A 767 -42.31 -23.86 20.39
C MET A 767 -42.60 -22.89 21.57
N ARG A 768 -41.78 -22.86 22.62
CA ARG A 768 -42.03 -22.03 23.82
C ARG A 768 -42.29 -20.56 23.51
N GLY A 769 -41.59 -19.99 22.51
CA GLY A 769 -41.82 -18.61 22.08
C GLY A 769 -43.26 -18.36 21.64
N LEU A 770 -43.79 -19.21 20.75
CA LEU A 770 -45.18 -19.13 20.29
C LEU A 770 -46.18 -19.38 21.41
N LEU A 771 -45.94 -20.40 22.25
CA LEU A 771 -46.81 -20.72 23.38
C LEU A 771 -46.88 -19.58 24.41
N LYS A 772 -45.78 -18.85 24.60
CA LYS A 772 -45.72 -17.70 25.50
C LYS A 772 -46.59 -16.55 24.98
N VAL A 773 -46.56 -16.27 23.67
CA VAL A 773 -47.44 -15.26 23.07
C VAL A 773 -48.89 -15.68 23.13
N ILE A 774 -49.22 -16.94 22.80
CA ILE A 774 -50.59 -17.45 22.95
C ILE A 774 -51.07 -17.30 24.40
N ARG A 775 -50.22 -17.63 25.38
CA ARG A 775 -50.54 -17.45 26.80
C ARG A 775 -50.81 -15.98 27.16
N VAL A 776 -50.05 -15.04 26.59
CA VAL A 776 -50.27 -13.60 26.82
C VAL A 776 -51.59 -13.16 26.18
N CYS A 777 -51.86 -13.55 24.94
CA CYS A 777 -53.11 -13.23 24.24
C CYS A 777 -54.36 -13.83 24.90
N LEU A 778 -54.23 -14.94 25.63
CA LEU A 778 -55.32 -15.57 26.39
C LEU A 778 -55.54 -14.95 27.77
N ARG A 779 -54.66 -14.06 28.26
CA ARG A 779 -54.88 -13.39 29.54
C ARG A 779 -56.02 -12.38 29.39
N PRO A 780 -57.00 -12.38 30.32
CA PRO A 780 -58.00 -11.33 30.33
C PRO A 780 -57.32 -9.97 30.56
N PRO A 781 -57.80 -8.89 29.93
CA PRO A 781 -57.25 -7.55 30.12
C PRO A 781 -57.27 -7.19 31.61
N ASN A 782 -56.13 -6.79 32.14
CA ASN A 782 -56.01 -6.46 33.55
C ASN A 782 -56.65 -5.07 33.79
N PRO A 783 -57.69 -4.93 34.62
CA PRO A 783 -58.44 -3.68 34.77
C PRO A 783 -57.64 -2.51 35.39
N ARG A 784 -56.35 -2.70 35.69
CA ARG A 784 -55.46 -1.70 36.31
C ARG A 784 -54.37 -1.15 35.37
N THR A 785 -54.22 -1.68 34.15
CA THR A 785 -53.21 -1.25 33.17
C THR A 785 -53.85 -0.92 31.82
N SER A 786 -55.04 -0.29 31.84
CA SER A 786 -55.67 0.23 30.62
C SER A 786 -54.96 1.50 30.13
N SER A 787 -53.78 1.33 29.56
CA SER A 787 -53.30 2.17 28.46
C SER A 787 -53.27 1.26 27.24
N ASP A 788 -53.82 1.74 26.12
CA ASP A 788 -54.07 1.03 24.86
C ASP A 788 -52.81 0.48 24.12
N GLU A 789 -51.72 0.21 24.83
CA GLU A 789 -50.41 -0.17 24.28
C GLU A 789 -49.86 -1.56 24.66
N GLU A 790 -50.55 -2.39 25.47
CA GLU A 790 -50.10 -3.77 25.77
C GLU A 790 -50.38 -4.78 24.65
#